data_AF-A0A3D2RLM1-F1
#
_entry.id   AF-A0A3D2RLM1-F1
#
_cell.length_a   1.000
_cell.length_b   1.000
_cell.length_c   1.000
_cell.angle_alpha   90.00
_cell.angle_beta   90.00
_cell.angle_gamma   90.00
#
_symmetry.space_group_name_H-M   'P 1'
#
loop_
_entity.id
_entity.type
_entity.pdbx_description
1 polymer ?
#
loop_
_entity_poly.entity_id
_entity_poly.type
_entity_poly.pdbx_seq_one_letter_code
_entity_poly.pdbx_strand_id
1 'polypeptide(L)'
;MTDILQLIRKHKIGEEFTMSSRSLCNRCGFGFLLIALLFTSAQQSEAQVVYAASRHMTRSQVWLSFTNSGTSSMHYNKTPSRVMMRMCYPGAMYSLYALLGTEEFVEYWGDKTFKSSPQKAEPAMHSSGEGVLVLTNVGGEKFVSVTGPRLPTEDIQPMLYDIENQPEASWGVRTVVPARGVSPGRETSNWYAGAIPQDVDLSKARPYEIHNFDYGIYPPVQNAGEEVHITQWRTQHDVIVTRKAHAWSNQDFDDFFIIELEFENRGSLQLDDTYFGVMNTFYVNNAESAYRFGHEGGLITYKRTGALDDWYRYSEASNFTPNPYSGLTAADFTDKYINYQWDGNSTARFEEDTGSPYSPDLEHSRGAFPGSKNRPAGTPIAPAFQFMAPLALSNSGTHPFNAADQGKYVDPGSTVPLSHWYQAYARNNIDDPTRGALSPADQYDFFVGPTMDNPTSEQQQWHDQIYGPYNLAPGQKAKVVLVYGFGSAAEFEINPTTGYAKDITDWSFGVGELSVDARKTLLAKGEVAILRHLEHAQFAYDNEFMIPDSPPDVDFFQTSNANARILLEWPDDAESAINPDYGTADVTGYRVYRSVWQEVGPWELVGEVAAGTSSSGMYEWEDTNSLAGFGFAYNVRSVASPKTTWSQGSKSFSDLPETVQTHLKSGLEGGWAAAEQRMIVKGSPLLAANAESNALTREILVVPNPFNLNETDLNYQGTNKVRFVGVPSKSKISIFTVSGDLVAVINHDDPSAGEARWMLKDRFLTGEATSAVYFYVVESLAPESRGKKVSGSFVINR
;
A
#
# COMPACT_ATOMS: atom_id res chain seq x y z
N MET A 1 27.56 40.40 18.51
CA MET A 1 27.16 39.77 17.23
C MET A 1 28.02 40.38 16.12
N THR A 2 29.31 40.09 16.23
CA THR A 2 30.42 40.54 15.39
C THR A 2 31.42 39.41 15.59
N ASP A 3 31.62 38.56 14.58
CA ASP A 3 32.71 37.54 14.44
C ASP A 3 32.35 36.25 13.67
N ILE A 4 31.49 36.29 12.66
CA ILE A 4 31.46 35.19 11.65
C ILE A 4 31.18 35.79 10.27
N LEU A 5 32.15 36.50 9.69
CA LEU A 5 32.09 36.88 8.26
C LEU A 5 33.46 37.17 7.62
N GLN A 6 34.55 36.56 8.11
CA GLN A 6 35.89 36.85 7.56
C GLN A 6 36.87 35.68 7.53
N LEU A 7 36.42 34.46 7.16
CA LEU A 7 37.37 33.36 6.95
C LEU A 7 37.06 32.38 5.81
N ILE A 8 36.59 32.89 4.66
CA ILE A 8 36.75 32.17 3.38
C ILE A 8 37.18 33.16 2.30
N ARG A 9 38.48 33.44 2.22
CA ARG A 9 39.20 33.92 1.03
C ARG A 9 40.69 34.05 1.39
N LYS A 10 41.52 33.06 1.02
CA LYS A 10 42.87 33.24 0.42
C LYS A 10 43.64 31.91 0.25
N HIS A 11 43.97 31.63 -1.03
CA HIS A 11 45.21 31.03 -1.60
C HIS A 11 45.41 29.51 -1.42
N LYS A 12 45.54 28.61 -2.42
CA LYS A 12 46.10 28.53 -3.80
C LYS A 12 47.66 28.50 -3.91
N ILE A 13 48.18 27.36 -4.43
CA ILE A 13 49.43 27.11 -5.22
C ILE A 13 50.75 27.13 -4.39
N GLY A 14 51.82 26.33 -4.55
CA GLY A 14 52.33 25.30 -5.48
C GLY A 14 53.86 25.09 -5.24
N GLU A 15 54.51 24.17 -5.99
CA GLU A 15 55.98 23.86 -6.13
C GLU A 15 56.62 22.85 -5.12
N GLU A 16 57.04 21.63 -5.50
CA GLU A 16 58.17 21.10 -6.33
C GLU A 16 59.55 21.03 -5.63
N PHE A 17 60.17 19.83 -5.50
CA PHE A 17 61.54 19.48 -5.95
C PHE A 17 61.94 18.00 -5.64
N THR A 18 62.26 17.26 -6.72
CA THR A 18 63.17 16.10 -6.97
C THR A 18 63.69 15.16 -5.87
N MET A 19 63.67 13.84 -6.15
CA MET A 19 64.78 12.93 -5.84
C MET A 19 64.89 11.73 -6.82
N SER A 20 66.13 11.26 -7.00
CA SER A 20 66.68 10.53 -8.16
C SER A 20 66.45 9.01 -8.24
N SER A 21 66.58 8.47 -9.46
CA SER A 21 66.70 7.05 -9.77
C SER A 21 67.98 6.39 -9.23
N ARG A 22 67.86 5.26 -8.51
CA ARG A 22 68.51 3.95 -8.77
C ARG A 22 68.52 3.05 -7.52
N SER A 23 68.12 1.79 -7.76
CA SER A 23 68.50 0.55 -7.08
C SER A 23 67.64 0.02 -5.91
N LEU A 24 67.32 -1.28 -6.05
CA LEU A 24 66.74 -2.25 -5.12
C LEU A 24 65.24 -2.10 -4.79
N CYS A 25 64.44 -3.14 -4.66
CA CYS A 25 64.45 -4.55 -5.08
C CYS A 25 63.07 -5.06 -4.62
N ASN A 26 62.31 -5.72 -5.50
CA ASN A 26 61.19 -6.64 -5.22
C ASN A 26 60.58 -6.63 -3.80
N ARG A 27 59.46 -5.90 -3.60
CA ARG A 27 58.38 -6.16 -2.62
C ARG A 27 57.41 -4.97 -2.53
N CYS A 28 56.55 -4.76 -3.53
CA CYS A 28 55.41 -3.83 -3.41
C CYS A 28 54.24 -4.14 -4.38
N GLY A 29 54.18 -5.36 -4.94
CA GLY A 29 53.16 -5.72 -5.94
C GLY A 29 51.83 -6.24 -5.39
N PHE A 30 51.66 -6.39 -4.07
CA PHE A 30 50.47 -7.03 -3.47
C PHE A 30 49.56 -6.07 -2.67
N GLY A 31 50.01 -4.85 -2.38
CA GLY A 31 49.26 -3.92 -1.51
C GLY A 31 48.28 -3.00 -2.24
N PHE A 32 48.49 -2.70 -3.53
CA PHE A 32 47.66 -1.76 -4.28
C PHE A 32 46.43 -2.39 -4.94
N LEU A 33 46.45 -3.71 -5.20
CA LEU A 33 45.29 -4.42 -5.75
C LEU A 33 44.20 -4.62 -4.68
N LEU A 34 44.59 -4.88 -3.43
CA LEU A 34 43.65 -5.08 -2.32
C LEU A 34 42.89 -3.79 -1.94
N ILE A 35 43.55 -2.63 -2.01
CA ILE A 35 42.93 -1.35 -1.67
C ILE A 35 41.96 -0.89 -2.78
N ALA A 36 42.27 -1.14 -4.05
CA ALA A 36 41.33 -0.88 -5.15
C ALA A 36 40.08 -1.78 -5.09
N LEU A 37 40.23 -3.05 -4.70
CA LEU A 37 39.10 -3.99 -4.49
C LEU A 37 38.23 -3.62 -3.29
N LEU A 38 38.81 -3.07 -2.23
CA LEU A 38 38.09 -2.60 -1.04
C LEU A 38 37.32 -1.29 -1.26
N PHE A 39 37.76 -0.45 -2.21
CA PHE A 39 37.02 0.76 -2.58
C PHE A 39 35.92 0.50 -3.63
N THR A 40 36.02 -0.56 -4.44
CA THR A 40 34.92 -0.98 -5.34
C THR A 40 33.80 -1.72 -4.61
N SER A 41 34.11 -2.53 -3.59
CA SER A 41 33.08 -3.25 -2.83
C SER A 41 32.26 -2.33 -1.92
N ALA A 42 32.87 -1.29 -1.34
CA ALA A 42 32.17 -0.29 -0.54
C ALA A 42 31.14 0.51 -1.38
N GLN A 43 31.49 0.88 -2.61
CA GLN A 43 30.55 1.54 -3.55
C GLN A 43 29.43 0.59 -4.04
N GLN A 44 29.69 -0.72 -4.16
CA GLN A 44 28.64 -1.69 -4.52
C GLN A 44 27.61 -1.91 -3.40
N SER A 45 28.00 -1.87 -2.12
CA SER A 45 27.08 -2.08 -0.99
C SER A 45 26.09 -0.93 -0.73
N GLU A 46 26.40 0.28 -1.20
CA GLU A 46 25.48 1.44 -1.17
C GLU A 46 24.55 1.48 -2.40
N ALA A 47 24.89 0.77 -3.49
CA ALA A 47 24.12 0.72 -4.73
C ALA A 47 23.07 -0.41 -4.79
N GLN A 48 23.09 -1.37 -3.86
CA GLN A 48 22.22 -2.57 -3.92
C GLN A 48 20.73 -2.31 -3.68
N VAL A 49 20.38 -1.27 -2.92
CA VAL A 49 18.98 -0.93 -2.65
C VAL A 49 18.81 0.59 -2.66
N VAL A 50 18.34 1.12 -3.79
CA VAL A 50 17.92 2.52 -3.90
C VAL A 50 16.42 2.58 -3.72
N TYR A 51 15.98 2.78 -2.48
CA TYR A 51 14.54 2.85 -2.15
C TYR A 51 13.80 3.94 -2.94
N ALA A 52 14.48 5.06 -3.24
CA ALA A 52 13.92 6.14 -4.07
C ALA A 52 13.54 5.69 -5.50
N ALA A 53 14.03 4.53 -5.94
CA ALA A 53 13.73 3.93 -7.24
C ALA A 53 12.68 2.81 -7.17
N SER A 54 11.98 2.61 -6.04
CA SER A 54 10.89 1.64 -5.94
C SER A 54 9.64 2.05 -6.71
N ARG A 55 8.78 1.08 -7.05
CA ARG A 55 7.44 1.32 -7.59
C ARG A 55 6.35 0.70 -6.71
N HIS A 56 5.18 1.33 -6.63
CA HIS A 56 4.06 0.90 -5.78
C HIS A 56 2.94 0.29 -6.60
N MET A 57 2.58 -0.95 -6.28
CA MET A 57 1.37 -1.58 -6.79
C MET A 57 0.18 -1.18 -5.93
N THR A 58 -0.82 -0.58 -6.55
CA THR A 58 -1.95 0.10 -5.87
C THR A 58 -3.32 -0.23 -6.46
N ARG A 59 -3.38 -1.10 -7.46
CA ARG A 59 -4.61 -1.44 -8.17
C ARG A 59 -5.55 -2.38 -7.42
N SER A 60 -5.01 -3.29 -6.61
CA SER A 60 -5.72 -4.20 -5.69
C SER A 60 -5.86 -3.61 -4.28
N GLN A 61 -6.67 -4.20 -3.40
CA GLN A 61 -6.70 -3.84 -1.97
C GLN A 61 -5.42 -4.24 -1.26
N VAL A 62 -4.63 -5.13 -1.86
CA VAL A 62 -3.30 -5.50 -1.39
C VAL A 62 -2.26 -4.61 -2.05
N TRP A 63 -1.69 -3.66 -1.31
CA TRP A 63 -0.65 -2.75 -1.83
C TRP A 63 0.74 -3.22 -1.43
N LEU A 64 1.70 -3.16 -2.35
CA LEU A 64 3.09 -3.54 -2.09
C LEU A 64 4.05 -2.73 -2.97
N SER A 65 5.29 -2.56 -2.51
CA SER A 65 6.33 -1.86 -3.27
C SER A 65 7.41 -2.82 -3.74
N PHE A 66 7.89 -2.62 -4.96
CA PHE A 66 8.91 -3.44 -5.60
C PHE A 66 10.18 -2.65 -5.87
N THR A 67 11.33 -3.32 -5.84
CA THR A 67 12.63 -2.79 -6.28
C THR A 67 13.28 -3.70 -7.33
N ASN A 68 14.20 -3.16 -8.13
CA ASN A 68 14.97 -3.96 -9.09
C ASN A 68 16.03 -4.88 -8.44
N SER A 69 16.20 -4.84 -7.11
CA SER A 69 17.02 -5.82 -6.37
C SER A 69 16.27 -7.10 -6.02
N GLY A 70 15.02 -7.26 -6.50
CA GLY A 70 14.16 -8.40 -6.21
C GLY A 70 13.58 -8.43 -4.82
N THR A 71 13.77 -7.37 -4.05
CA THR A 71 13.10 -7.16 -2.78
C THR A 71 11.68 -6.66 -3.05
N SER A 72 10.73 -7.14 -2.27
CA SER A 72 9.52 -6.38 -1.96
C SER A 72 9.52 -6.04 -0.48
N SER A 73 8.96 -4.88 -0.14
CA SER A 73 8.84 -4.45 1.25
C SER A 73 10.18 -4.01 1.92
N MET A 74 10.16 -3.68 3.22
CA MET A 74 11.26 -3.04 3.95
C MET A 74 12.45 -3.99 4.16
N HIS A 75 13.68 -3.47 4.14
CA HIS A 75 14.80 -4.17 4.74
C HIS A 75 15.01 -3.81 6.20
N TYR A 76 15.23 -4.85 6.96
CA TYR A 76 15.33 -4.77 8.40
C TYR A 76 16.47 -3.93 9.00
N ASN A 77 17.63 -3.89 8.33
CA ASN A 77 18.85 -3.29 8.87
C ASN A 77 19.11 -1.85 8.38
N LYS A 78 18.59 -1.48 7.20
CA LYS A 78 18.88 -0.18 6.56
C LYS A 78 17.66 0.71 6.37
N THR A 79 16.45 0.17 6.38
CA THR A 79 15.25 0.99 6.20
C THR A 79 14.96 1.75 7.48
N PRO A 80 14.76 3.07 7.43
CA PRO A 80 14.14 3.80 8.54
C PRO A 80 12.85 3.10 8.96
N SER A 81 12.53 3.06 10.25
CA SER A 81 11.36 2.36 10.83
C SER A 81 9.99 2.84 10.34
N ARG A 82 9.91 3.63 9.27
CA ARG A 82 8.70 4.35 8.84
C ARG A 82 8.51 4.41 7.32
N VAL A 83 9.26 3.64 6.53
CA VAL A 83 9.15 3.67 5.06
C VAL A 83 7.97 2.81 4.59
N MET A 84 7.24 3.32 3.61
CA MET A 84 6.12 2.68 2.91
C MET A 84 6.66 1.65 1.91
N MET A 85 7.08 0.50 2.44
CA MET A 85 7.40 -0.69 1.65
C MET A 85 6.89 -1.86 2.46
N ARG A 86 5.58 -2.06 2.55
CA ARG A 86 4.98 -3.19 3.27
C ARG A 86 3.75 -3.62 2.54
N MET A 87 3.41 -4.89 2.67
CA MET A 87 2.11 -5.36 2.24
C MET A 87 1.05 -4.66 3.09
N CYS A 88 0.18 -3.91 2.45
CA CYS A 88 -0.88 -3.15 3.10
C CYS A 88 -2.25 -3.67 2.68
N TYR A 89 -3.15 -3.87 3.65
CA TYR A 89 -4.50 -4.34 3.43
C TYR A 89 -5.48 -3.80 4.51
N PRO A 90 -6.58 -3.13 4.12
CA PRO A 90 -6.83 -2.62 2.78
C PRO A 90 -5.82 -1.50 2.43
N GLY A 91 -5.52 -1.34 1.15
CA GLY A 91 -4.54 -0.38 0.65
C GLY A 91 -4.83 1.06 1.10
N ALA A 92 -3.82 1.73 1.67
CA ALA A 92 -3.93 3.02 2.34
C ALA A 92 -2.68 3.90 2.18
N MET A 93 -2.85 5.22 2.14
CA MET A 93 -1.75 6.18 1.97
C MET A 93 -1.14 6.64 3.30
N TYR A 94 0.18 6.84 3.34
CA TYR A 94 0.96 7.30 4.50
C TYR A 94 1.16 8.83 4.53
N SER A 95 1.53 9.39 5.69
CA SER A 95 1.98 10.79 5.82
C SER A 95 3.52 10.89 5.83
N LEU A 96 4.07 12.04 5.40
CA LEU A 96 5.47 12.52 5.24
C LEU A 96 6.65 11.53 5.25
N TYR A 97 6.73 10.53 6.12
CA TYR A 97 7.82 9.56 6.18
C TYR A 97 7.94 8.63 4.96
N ALA A 98 6.91 8.58 4.12
CA ALA A 98 7.04 8.07 2.75
C ALA A 98 8.16 8.79 1.98
N LEU A 99 8.36 10.10 2.18
CA LEU A 99 9.43 10.90 1.55
C LEU A 99 10.85 10.52 2.00
N LEU A 100 11.01 9.73 3.08
CA LEU A 100 12.33 9.30 3.53
C LEU A 100 12.84 8.03 2.82
N GLY A 101 12.04 7.44 1.92
CA GLY A 101 12.44 6.23 1.21
C GLY A 101 11.80 6.01 -0.14
N THR A 102 10.62 6.55 -0.46
CA THR A 102 9.92 6.29 -1.73
C THR A 102 9.27 7.56 -2.27
N GLU A 103 9.53 7.92 -3.52
CA GLU A 103 9.07 9.20 -4.08
C GLU A 103 7.65 9.10 -4.68
N GLU A 104 7.38 8.02 -5.40
CA GLU A 104 6.30 7.93 -6.38
C GLU A 104 4.86 8.20 -5.88
N PHE A 105 4.34 7.40 -4.96
CA PHE A 105 2.89 7.45 -4.68
C PHE A 105 2.46 8.80 -4.05
N VAL A 106 3.36 9.40 -3.27
CA VAL A 106 3.19 10.75 -2.71
C VAL A 106 3.32 11.84 -3.78
N GLU A 107 4.15 11.62 -4.82
CA GLU A 107 4.26 12.55 -5.95
C GLU A 107 2.96 12.64 -6.77
N TYR A 108 2.15 11.58 -6.75
CA TYR A 108 0.88 11.50 -7.48
C TYR A 108 -0.28 12.07 -6.65
N TRP A 109 -0.44 11.57 -5.43
CA TRP A 109 -1.64 11.82 -4.62
C TRP A 109 -1.41 12.78 -3.44
N GLY A 110 -0.17 13.17 -3.19
CA GLY A 110 0.21 14.16 -2.17
C GLY A 110 0.53 13.59 -0.80
N ASP A 111 0.98 14.48 0.09
CA ASP A 111 1.10 14.16 1.51
C ASP A 111 -0.22 14.46 2.24
N LYS A 112 -0.60 13.61 3.18
CA LYS A 112 -1.68 13.88 4.15
C LYS A 112 -1.29 14.97 5.17
N THR A 113 -0.79 16.13 4.74
CA THR A 113 -0.41 17.33 5.52
C THR A 113 0.15 17.10 6.95
N PHE A 114 1.42 17.46 7.14
CA PHE A 114 2.28 17.42 8.35
C PHE A 114 1.76 17.92 9.73
N LYS A 115 0.47 18.18 9.95
CA LYS A 115 0.01 18.80 11.21
C LYS A 115 -0.13 17.79 12.36
N SER A 116 1.02 17.32 12.87
CA SER A 116 1.21 16.65 14.18
C SER A 116 0.20 15.54 14.52
N SER A 117 -0.32 14.85 13.50
CA SER A 117 -1.33 13.82 13.65
C SER A 117 -0.70 12.46 13.34
N PRO A 118 -1.00 11.44 14.14
CA PRO A 118 -0.40 10.12 14.04
C PRO A 118 -0.51 9.44 12.69
N GLN A 119 0.42 8.52 12.46
CA GLN A 119 0.66 7.81 11.20
C GLN A 119 -0.58 7.07 10.72
N LYS A 120 -1.17 7.55 9.62
CA LYS A 120 -2.54 7.20 9.20
C LYS A 120 -2.75 5.79 8.64
N ALA A 121 -1.69 5.12 8.21
CA ALA A 121 -1.79 3.84 7.52
C ALA A 121 -1.01 2.69 8.20
N GLU A 122 -0.38 2.91 9.36
CA GLU A 122 0.26 1.81 10.12
C GLU A 122 -0.68 0.63 10.42
N PRO A 123 -1.97 0.83 10.73
CA PRO A 123 -2.89 -0.29 11.00
C PRO A 123 -3.20 -1.17 9.80
N ALA A 124 -2.92 -0.69 8.58
CA ALA A 124 -3.12 -1.47 7.37
C ALA A 124 -1.86 -2.25 6.98
N MET A 125 -0.71 -2.10 7.65
CA MET A 125 0.52 -2.84 7.32
C MET A 125 0.48 -4.23 7.94
N HIS A 126 0.71 -5.25 7.12
CA HIS A 126 0.69 -6.65 7.55
C HIS A 126 1.98 -7.41 7.23
N SER A 127 2.99 -6.73 6.68
CA SER A 127 4.24 -7.40 6.38
C SER A 127 5.46 -6.53 6.58
N SER A 128 6.62 -7.10 6.32
CA SER A 128 7.88 -6.54 6.78
C SER A 128 9.09 -6.87 5.89
N GLY A 129 8.81 -7.51 4.75
CA GLY A 129 9.79 -7.98 3.78
C GLY A 129 9.27 -9.26 3.12
N GLU A 130 9.29 -9.29 1.79
CA GLU A 130 9.12 -10.48 0.96
C GLU A 130 10.33 -10.55 0.03
N GLY A 131 11.05 -11.66 0.09
CA GLY A 131 12.25 -11.90 -0.70
C GLY A 131 12.16 -13.18 -1.50
N VAL A 132 13.06 -13.30 -2.46
CA VAL A 132 13.28 -14.47 -3.28
C VAL A 132 14.59 -15.14 -2.85
N LEU A 133 14.55 -16.46 -2.80
CA LEU A 133 15.66 -17.35 -2.51
C LEU A 133 16.10 -18.05 -3.79
N VAL A 134 17.41 -18.06 -4.05
CA VAL A 134 18.02 -18.83 -5.15
C VAL A 134 19.13 -19.70 -4.56
N LEU A 135 18.91 -21.02 -4.57
CA LEU A 135 19.81 -22.01 -4.00
C LEU A 135 20.44 -22.80 -5.11
N THR A 136 21.73 -22.59 -5.36
CA THR A 136 22.44 -23.20 -6.47
C THR A 136 23.46 -24.20 -5.98
N ASN A 137 23.66 -25.26 -6.75
CA ASN A 137 24.74 -26.22 -6.56
C ASN A 137 25.44 -26.47 -7.90
N VAL A 138 26.71 -26.09 -7.96
CA VAL A 138 27.55 -26.19 -9.17
C VAL A 138 28.77 -27.04 -8.86
N GLY A 139 28.78 -28.29 -9.34
CA GLY A 139 29.90 -29.20 -9.10
C GLY A 139 30.21 -29.44 -7.61
N GLY A 140 29.20 -29.33 -6.74
CA GLY A 140 29.33 -29.45 -5.28
C GLY A 140 29.50 -28.12 -4.54
N GLU A 141 29.69 -27.00 -5.25
CA GLU A 141 29.69 -25.66 -4.65
C GLU A 141 28.26 -25.19 -4.43
N LYS A 142 27.82 -25.20 -3.16
CA LYS A 142 26.49 -24.74 -2.73
C LYS A 142 26.50 -23.27 -2.36
N PHE A 143 25.50 -22.52 -2.85
CA PHE A 143 25.32 -21.12 -2.53
C PHE A 143 23.85 -20.76 -2.33
N VAL A 144 23.58 -19.76 -1.49
CA VAL A 144 22.25 -19.21 -1.24
C VAL A 144 22.27 -17.71 -1.47
N SER A 145 21.49 -17.27 -2.44
CA SER A 145 21.23 -15.85 -2.70
C SER A 145 19.86 -15.47 -2.12
N VAL A 146 19.79 -14.34 -1.43
CA VAL A 146 18.58 -13.88 -0.72
C VAL A 146 18.34 -12.42 -1.09
N THR A 147 17.15 -12.07 -1.60
CA THR A 147 16.81 -10.66 -1.89
C THR A 147 16.11 -9.95 -0.74
N GLY A 148 15.59 -10.69 0.24
CA GLY A 148 14.80 -10.20 1.36
C GLY A 148 14.39 -11.37 2.26
N PRO A 149 13.79 -11.15 3.43
CA PRO A 149 13.41 -9.88 4.08
C PRO A 149 14.59 -9.17 4.79
N ARG A 150 15.75 -9.84 4.92
CA ARG A 150 17.00 -9.22 5.35
C ARG A 150 17.61 -8.36 4.23
N LEU A 151 18.77 -7.77 4.48
CA LEU A 151 19.51 -7.13 3.39
C LEU A 151 19.81 -8.16 2.30
N PRO A 152 19.75 -7.78 1.01
CA PRO A 152 20.11 -8.70 -0.05
C PRO A 152 21.55 -9.20 0.14
N THR A 153 21.81 -10.45 -0.26
CA THR A 153 23.17 -10.97 -0.30
C THR A 153 24.02 -10.18 -1.31
N GLU A 154 25.34 -10.15 -1.10
CA GLU A 154 26.23 -9.26 -1.87
C GLU A 154 26.27 -9.57 -3.37
N ASP A 155 25.87 -10.79 -3.76
CA ASP A 155 25.83 -11.27 -5.15
C ASP A 155 24.62 -10.76 -5.96
N ILE A 156 23.61 -10.17 -5.30
CA ILE A 156 22.44 -9.62 -5.98
C ILE A 156 22.83 -8.38 -6.80
N GLN A 157 22.58 -8.45 -8.12
CA GLN A 157 22.85 -7.37 -9.06
C GLN A 157 21.56 -6.99 -9.81
N PRO A 158 21.01 -5.78 -9.58
CA PRO A 158 19.85 -5.29 -10.33
C PRO A 158 20.07 -5.30 -11.83
N MET A 159 19.02 -5.57 -12.60
CA MET A 159 19.02 -5.55 -14.07
C MET A 159 17.82 -4.79 -14.61
N LEU A 160 17.98 -4.23 -15.81
CA LEU A 160 16.84 -3.73 -16.59
C LEU A 160 16.27 -4.87 -17.42
N TYR A 161 14.97 -5.07 -17.29
CA TYR A 161 14.23 -6.00 -18.14
C TYR A 161 14.18 -5.48 -19.59
N ASP A 162 14.49 -6.34 -20.56
CA ASP A 162 14.47 -6.01 -21.99
C ASP A 162 13.03 -6.05 -22.53
N ILE A 163 12.17 -5.17 -22.00
CA ILE A 163 10.72 -5.19 -22.25
C ILE A 163 10.35 -5.00 -23.73
N GLU A 164 11.18 -4.29 -24.50
CA GLU A 164 10.98 -4.03 -25.94
C GLU A 164 10.97 -5.31 -26.79
N ASN A 165 11.66 -6.36 -26.33
CA ASN A 165 11.80 -7.62 -27.05
C ASN A 165 10.97 -8.76 -26.42
N GLN A 166 9.97 -8.41 -25.60
CA GLN A 166 9.16 -9.34 -24.83
C GLN A 166 7.68 -9.18 -25.17
N PRO A 167 6.80 -10.13 -24.81
CA PRO A 167 5.37 -10.04 -25.06
C PRO A 167 4.73 -8.74 -24.50
N GLU A 168 5.31 -8.18 -23.45
CA GLU A 168 4.86 -6.95 -22.78
C GLU A 168 5.21 -5.66 -23.52
N ALA A 169 5.93 -5.74 -24.65
CA ALA A 169 6.32 -4.57 -25.44
C ALA A 169 5.13 -3.72 -25.89
N SER A 170 3.97 -4.34 -26.10
CA SER A 170 2.73 -3.66 -26.49
C SER A 170 1.73 -3.48 -25.35
N TRP A 171 2.12 -3.76 -24.10
CA TRP A 171 1.20 -3.68 -22.97
C TRP A 171 1.10 -2.26 -22.41
N GLY A 172 -0.07 -1.97 -21.85
CA GLY A 172 -0.36 -0.75 -21.11
C GLY A 172 -0.60 0.50 -21.96
N VAL A 173 -1.02 1.54 -21.27
CA VAL A 173 -1.31 2.88 -21.79
C VAL A 173 -0.61 3.94 -20.96
N ARG A 174 -0.49 5.14 -21.54
CA ARG A 174 0.07 6.29 -20.83
C ARG A 174 -0.96 6.86 -19.87
N THR A 175 -0.76 6.65 -18.58
CA THR A 175 -1.57 7.22 -17.52
C THR A 175 -0.92 8.46 -16.91
N VAL A 176 -1.74 9.35 -16.36
CA VAL A 176 -1.27 10.56 -15.69
C VAL A 176 -2.04 10.85 -14.40
N VAL A 177 -1.39 11.59 -13.51
CA VAL A 177 -2.02 12.15 -12.31
C VAL A 177 -3.22 13.01 -12.72
N PRO A 178 -4.45 12.75 -12.21
CA PRO A 178 -5.64 13.54 -12.53
C PRO A 178 -5.57 14.94 -11.91
N ALA A 179 -6.51 15.83 -12.25
CA ALA A 179 -6.48 17.21 -11.74
C ALA A 179 -6.65 17.31 -10.21
N ARG A 180 -7.21 16.28 -9.56
CA ARG A 180 -7.31 16.17 -8.09
C ARG A 180 -6.01 15.70 -7.40
N GLY A 181 -5.02 15.21 -8.15
CA GLY A 181 -3.71 14.86 -7.61
C GLY A 181 -2.82 16.09 -7.38
N VAL A 182 -1.63 15.90 -6.80
CA VAL A 182 -0.73 17.02 -6.47
C VAL A 182 0.17 17.48 -7.62
N SER A 183 0.30 16.65 -8.65
CA SER A 183 1.08 16.95 -9.86
C SER A 183 0.28 16.66 -11.15
N PRO A 184 -0.87 17.30 -11.40
CA PRO A 184 -1.72 16.99 -12.54
C PRO A 184 -0.96 16.92 -13.87
N GLY A 185 -1.22 15.86 -14.65
CA GLY A 185 -0.58 15.62 -15.94
C GLY A 185 0.80 14.95 -15.88
N ARG A 186 1.37 14.75 -14.68
CA ARG A 186 2.59 13.94 -14.50
C ARG A 186 2.30 12.48 -14.84
N GLU A 187 3.21 11.83 -15.56
CA GLU A 187 3.08 10.41 -15.91
C GLU A 187 3.22 9.52 -14.67
N THR A 188 2.29 8.56 -14.56
CA THR A 188 2.24 7.55 -13.49
C THR A 188 2.84 6.24 -13.97
N SER A 189 2.35 5.67 -15.07
CA SER A 189 3.00 4.55 -15.77
C SER A 189 4.40 4.92 -16.27
N ASN A 190 5.35 3.98 -16.23
CA ASN A 190 6.68 4.18 -16.84
C ASN A 190 6.94 3.32 -18.07
N TRP A 191 5.97 2.49 -18.45
CA TRP A 191 5.98 1.74 -19.69
C TRP A 191 4.60 1.73 -20.35
N TYR A 192 4.62 1.89 -21.66
CA TYR A 192 3.53 1.75 -22.61
C TYR A 192 4.15 1.76 -24.01
N ALA A 193 3.40 1.33 -25.03
CA ALA A 193 3.89 1.38 -26.40
C ALA A 193 4.27 2.83 -26.82
N GLY A 194 5.57 3.08 -27.03
CA GLY A 194 6.10 4.41 -27.34
C GLY A 194 6.67 5.20 -26.16
N ALA A 195 6.71 4.61 -24.95
CA ALA A 195 7.41 5.19 -23.80
C ALA A 195 8.92 5.37 -24.07
N ILE A 196 9.54 6.32 -23.36
CA ILE A 196 10.99 6.51 -23.43
C ILE A 196 11.68 5.40 -22.63
N PRO A 197 12.69 4.70 -23.18
CA PRO A 197 13.44 3.69 -22.45
C PRO A 197 14.04 4.23 -21.15
N GLN A 198 14.06 3.40 -20.11
CA GLN A 198 14.65 3.77 -18.83
C GLN A 198 16.17 4.07 -18.94
N ASP A 199 16.68 4.89 -18.02
CA ASP A 199 18.12 5.21 -17.93
C ASP A 199 18.94 3.92 -17.69
N VAL A 200 20.04 3.77 -18.42
CA VAL A 200 20.97 2.64 -18.29
C VAL A 200 21.75 2.67 -16.96
N ASP A 201 21.73 3.79 -16.25
CA ASP A 201 22.24 3.90 -14.88
C ASP A 201 21.38 3.07 -13.92
N LEU A 202 21.83 1.84 -13.64
CA LEU A 202 21.15 0.89 -12.75
C LEU A 202 20.90 1.43 -11.33
N SER A 203 21.60 2.47 -10.89
CA SER A 203 21.31 3.12 -9.60
C SER A 203 20.01 3.94 -9.60
N LYS A 204 19.47 4.23 -10.78
CA LYS A 204 18.21 4.95 -10.99
C LYS A 204 17.14 4.12 -11.69
N ALA A 205 17.50 2.93 -12.16
CA ALA A 205 16.58 2.00 -12.79
C ALA A 205 15.44 1.66 -11.82
N ARG A 206 14.21 1.89 -12.26
CA ARG A 206 13.00 1.57 -11.51
C ARG A 206 12.39 0.26 -12.05
N PRO A 207 11.64 -0.51 -11.24
CA PRO A 207 10.73 -1.52 -11.78
C PRO A 207 9.93 -0.95 -12.95
N TYR A 208 9.66 -1.74 -13.97
CA TYR A 208 8.66 -1.34 -14.95
C TYR A 208 7.29 -1.39 -14.29
N GLU A 209 6.49 -0.35 -14.51
CA GLU A 209 5.13 -0.19 -14.03
C GLU A 209 4.26 0.09 -15.25
N ILE A 210 3.43 -0.90 -15.58
CA ILE A 210 2.55 -0.94 -16.73
C ILE A 210 1.13 -0.74 -16.21
N HIS A 211 0.48 0.31 -16.68
CA HIS A 211 -0.94 0.55 -16.38
C HIS A 211 -1.75 0.09 -17.58
N ASN A 212 -2.57 -0.92 -17.38
CA ASN A 212 -3.55 -1.47 -18.32
C ASN A 212 -4.96 -1.01 -17.92
N PHE A 213 -5.07 0.23 -17.43
CA PHE A 213 -6.29 0.94 -17.05
C PHE A 213 -6.07 2.44 -17.26
N ASP A 214 -7.16 3.19 -17.40
CA ASP A 214 -7.21 4.64 -17.28
C ASP A 214 -8.68 5.06 -17.06
N TYR A 215 -8.94 6.35 -16.89
CA TYR A 215 -10.30 6.88 -16.82
C TYR A 215 -11.07 6.69 -18.12
N GLY A 216 -12.34 6.29 -18.01
CA GLY A 216 -13.26 6.20 -19.15
C GLY A 216 -12.91 5.10 -20.16
N ILE A 217 -11.99 4.19 -19.86
CA ILE A 217 -11.65 3.04 -20.72
C ILE A 217 -11.72 1.71 -19.96
N TYR A 218 -12.03 0.65 -20.71
CA TYR A 218 -11.80 -0.73 -20.28
C TYR A 218 -10.33 -1.12 -20.46
N PRO A 219 -9.82 -2.12 -19.72
CA PRO A 219 -8.46 -2.63 -19.91
C PRO A 219 -8.17 -3.00 -21.38
N PRO A 220 -7.22 -2.34 -22.05
CA PRO A 220 -6.97 -2.57 -23.47
C PRO A 220 -6.29 -3.92 -23.77
N VAL A 221 -5.61 -4.53 -22.79
CA VAL A 221 -4.97 -5.84 -22.89
C VAL A 221 -5.68 -6.82 -21.98
N GLN A 222 -6.23 -7.88 -22.54
CA GLN A 222 -7.13 -8.78 -21.80
C GLN A 222 -6.39 -9.90 -21.05
N ASN A 223 -5.22 -10.30 -21.54
CA ASN A 223 -4.39 -11.35 -20.94
C ASN A 223 -3.29 -10.79 -20.03
N ALA A 224 -3.60 -9.71 -19.33
CA ALA A 224 -2.69 -9.04 -18.40
C ALA A 224 -3.45 -8.56 -17.15
N GLY A 225 -2.72 -8.31 -16.07
CA GLY A 225 -3.28 -7.60 -14.93
C GLY A 225 -3.67 -6.17 -15.33
N GLU A 226 -4.55 -5.52 -14.58
CA GLU A 226 -4.80 -4.09 -14.76
C GLU A 226 -3.54 -3.29 -14.40
N GLU A 227 -2.82 -3.70 -13.36
CA GLU A 227 -1.50 -3.16 -13.05
C GLU A 227 -0.46 -4.27 -13.06
N VAL A 228 0.64 -4.05 -13.78
CA VAL A 228 1.75 -5.02 -13.88
C VAL A 228 3.07 -4.37 -13.51
N HIS A 229 3.78 -4.98 -12.56
CA HIS A 229 5.14 -4.58 -12.17
C HIS A 229 6.15 -5.62 -12.62
N ILE A 230 7.23 -5.20 -13.28
CA ILE A 230 8.29 -6.11 -13.74
C ILE A 230 9.64 -5.68 -13.18
N THR A 231 10.34 -6.62 -12.55
CA THR A 231 11.68 -6.43 -11.98
C THR A 231 12.58 -7.58 -12.40
N GLN A 232 13.86 -7.29 -12.63
CA GLN A 232 14.85 -8.31 -13.00
C GLN A 232 16.15 -8.10 -12.24
N TRP A 233 16.79 -9.19 -11.82
CA TRP A 233 18.11 -9.15 -11.20
C TRP A 233 18.88 -10.43 -11.50
N ARG A 234 20.19 -10.37 -11.27
CA ARG A 234 21.11 -11.50 -11.34
C ARG A 234 21.53 -11.91 -9.94
N THR A 235 21.71 -13.21 -9.74
CA THR A 235 22.29 -13.79 -8.53
C THR A 235 23.60 -14.52 -8.84
N GLN A 236 24.19 -15.13 -7.80
CA GLN A 236 25.32 -16.05 -7.94
C GLN A 236 25.08 -17.11 -9.03
N HIS A 237 26.17 -17.54 -9.68
CA HIS A 237 26.18 -18.50 -10.80
C HIS A 237 25.42 -18.05 -12.05
N ASP A 238 25.19 -16.73 -12.21
CA ASP A 238 24.51 -16.12 -13.36
C ASP A 238 23.07 -16.65 -13.56
N VAL A 239 22.36 -16.92 -12.46
CA VAL A 239 20.90 -17.09 -12.52
C VAL A 239 20.25 -15.73 -12.64
N ILE A 240 19.47 -15.53 -13.69
CA ILE A 240 18.65 -14.33 -13.87
C ILE A 240 17.26 -14.62 -13.35
N VAL A 241 16.77 -13.77 -12.46
CA VAL A 241 15.42 -13.84 -11.92
C VAL A 241 14.60 -12.72 -12.54
N THR A 242 13.50 -13.08 -13.18
CA THR A 242 12.49 -12.12 -13.65
C THR A 242 11.23 -12.30 -12.81
N ARG A 243 10.79 -11.22 -12.17
CA ARG A 243 9.55 -11.18 -11.40
C ARG A 243 8.53 -10.30 -12.11
N LYS A 244 7.33 -10.83 -12.34
CA LYS A 244 6.15 -10.07 -12.79
C LYS A 244 5.08 -10.15 -11.71
N ALA A 245 4.48 -9.03 -11.35
CA ALA A 245 3.39 -8.97 -10.38
C ALA A 245 2.14 -8.38 -11.04
N HIS A 246 0.98 -8.98 -10.80
CA HIS A 246 -0.31 -8.64 -11.43
C HIS A 246 -1.37 -8.31 -10.37
N ALA A 247 -2.08 -7.21 -10.56
CA ALA A 247 -3.18 -6.77 -9.69
C ALA A 247 -4.38 -6.24 -10.49
N TRP A 248 -5.56 -6.28 -9.87
CA TRP A 248 -6.84 -5.87 -10.45
C TRP A 248 -7.64 -5.03 -9.46
N SER A 249 -8.49 -4.15 -9.98
CA SER A 249 -9.49 -3.41 -9.21
C SER A 249 -10.86 -4.10 -9.16
N ASN A 250 -11.03 -5.18 -9.91
CA ASN A 250 -12.25 -5.99 -9.88
C ASN A 250 -12.46 -6.54 -8.47
N GLN A 251 -13.62 -6.26 -7.87
CA GLN A 251 -13.94 -6.60 -6.47
C GLN A 251 -13.94 -8.10 -6.14
N ASP A 252 -13.96 -8.98 -7.15
CA ASP A 252 -13.77 -10.42 -6.93
C ASP A 252 -12.28 -10.84 -7.01
N PHE A 253 -11.39 -9.95 -7.45
CA PHE A 253 -9.98 -10.24 -7.73
C PHE A 253 -9.02 -9.20 -7.11
N ASP A 254 -9.49 -8.36 -6.18
CA ASP A 254 -8.72 -7.25 -5.59
C ASP A 254 -8.16 -7.57 -4.18
N ASP A 255 -8.52 -8.69 -3.57
CA ASP A 255 -8.00 -9.12 -2.25
C ASP A 255 -6.67 -9.90 -2.33
N PHE A 256 -6.07 -9.97 -3.51
CA PHE A 256 -4.78 -10.60 -3.75
C PHE A 256 -4.02 -9.96 -4.92
N PHE A 257 -2.76 -10.34 -5.07
CA PHE A 257 -1.98 -10.13 -6.28
C PHE A 257 -1.23 -11.42 -6.63
N ILE A 258 -0.92 -11.61 -7.92
CA ILE A 258 -0.21 -12.80 -8.40
C ILE A 258 1.21 -12.40 -8.77
N ILE A 259 2.20 -13.22 -8.38
CA ILE A 259 3.59 -13.08 -8.76
C ILE A 259 4.00 -14.27 -9.63
N GLU A 260 4.61 -13.98 -10.78
CA GLU A 260 5.34 -14.93 -11.60
C GLU A 260 6.85 -14.76 -11.35
N LEU A 261 7.54 -15.84 -11.00
CA LEU A 261 8.99 -15.88 -10.83
C LEU A 261 9.60 -16.82 -11.88
N GLU A 262 10.33 -16.25 -12.84
CA GLU A 262 11.11 -17.00 -13.83
C GLU A 262 12.60 -16.99 -13.43
N PHE A 263 13.22 -18.16 -13.46
CA PHE A 263 14.64 -18.36 -13.17
C PHE A 263 15.33 -18.91 -14.41
N GLU A 264 16.28 -18.16 -14.96
CA GLU A 264 17.02 -18.55 -16.17
C GLU A 264 18.50 -18.77 -15.82
N ASN A 265 19.04 -19.95 -16.16
CA ASN A 265 20.48 -20.20 -16.10
C ASN A 265 21.17 -19.51 -17.28
N ARG A 266 21.69 -18.30 -17.10
CA ARG A 266 22.55 -17.61 -18.09
C ARG A 266 24.04 -17.91 -17.92
N GLY A 267 24.39 -18.69 -16.90
CA GLY A 267 25.74 -19.16 -16.66
C GLY A 267 26.21 -20.16 -17.71
N SER A 268 27.50 -20.48 -17.65
CA SER A 268 28.11 -21.49 -18.53
C SER A 268 28.16 -22.90 -17.92
N LEU A 269 27.73 -23.03 -16.67
CA LEU A 269 27.82 -24.26 -15.89
C LEU A 269 26.44 -24.88 -15.70
N GLN A 270 26.43 -26.20 -15.55
CA GLN A 270 25.25 -26.96 -15.15
C GLN A 270 24.88 -26.61 -13.70
N LEU A 271 23.61 -26.29 -13.47
CA LEU A 271 23.04 -26.15 -12.14
C LEU A 271 22.35 -27.47 -11.79
N ASP A 272 22.88 -28.20 -10.82
CA ASP A 272 22.30 -29.45 -10.35
C ASP A 272 21.64 -29.24 -8.99
N ASP A 273 20.64 -30.05 -8.67
CA ASP A 273 19.93 -30.01 -7.38
C ASP A 273 19.51 -28.59 -6.93
N THR A 274 19.23 -27.69 -7.86
CA THR A 274 19.00 -26.27 -7.56
C THR A 274 17.59 -26.05 -7.06
N TYR A 275 17.40 -25.18 -6.07
CA TYR A 275 16.08 -24.85 -5.52
C TYR A 275 15.82 -23.35 -5.63
N PHE A 276 14.54 -23.00 -5.75
CA PHE A 276 14.08 -21.62 -5.75
C PHE A 276 13.03 -21.47 -4.67
N GLY A 277 12.87 -20.28 -4.11
CA GLY A 277 11.88 -20.09 -3.06
C GLY A 277 11.58 -18.64 -2.77
N VAL A 278 10.73 -18.44 -1.77
CA VAL A 278 10.45 -17.13 -1.20
C VAL A 278 10.61 -17.17 0.31
N MET A 279 10.96 -16.03 0.89
CA MET A 279 11.09 -15.84 2.33
C MET A 279 10.32 -14.60 2.75
N ASN A 280 9.40 -14.76 3.69
CA ASN A 280 8.39 -13.73 3.99
C ASN A 280 8.29 -13.44 5.49
N THR A 281 7.83 -12.23 5.77
CA THR A 281 7.62 -11.72 7.13
C THR A 281 6.23 -11.13 7.25
N PHE A 282 5.28 -12.01 7.54
CA PHE A 282 3.91 -11.59 7.85
C PHE A 282 3.85 -11.09 9.30
N TYR A 283 2.95 -10.14 9.52
CA TYR A 283 2.83 -9.40 10.76
C TYR A 283 1.42 -8.80 10.88
N VAL A 284 0.43 -9.67 11.10
CA VAL A 284 -1.00 -9.34 10.99
C VAL A 284 -1.45 -8.47 12.17
N ASN A 285 -0.96 -8.73 13.37
CA ASN A 285 -1.28 -7.98 14.59
C ASN A 285 -0.60 -6.59 14.72
N ASN A 286 0.10 -6.13 13.69
CA ASN A 286 0.83 -4.85 13.71
C ASN A 286 -0.03 -3.66 14.13
N ALA A 287 -1.30 -3.64 13.69
CA ALA A 287 -2.26 -2.60 14.03
C ALA A 287 -2.38 -2.38 15.54
N GLU A 288 -2.30 -3.46 16.31
CA GLU A 288 -2.40 -3.42 17.75
C GLU A 288 -1.12 -2.93 18.42
N SER A 289 0.03 -3.37 17.92
CA SER A 289 1.33 -2.90 18.38
C SER A 289 1.47 -1.39 18.21
N ALA A 290 1.05 -0.86 17.06
CA ALA A 290 1.01 0.57 16.81
C ALA A 290 0.06 1.30 17.78
N TYR A 291 -1.13 0.75 17.95
CA TYR A 291 -2.20 1.27 18.78
C TYR A 291 -1.86 1.35 20.29
N ARG A 292 -1.38 0.27 20.90
CA ARG A 292 -1.14 0.20 22.37
C ARG A 292 0.16 0.87 22.81
N PHE A 293 1.15 0.98 21.92
CA PHE A 293 2.50 1.40 22.30
C PHE A 293 2.99 2.67 21.62
N GLY A 294 2.26 3.19 20.63
CA GLY A 294 2.47 4.49 20.02
C GLY A 294 3.85 4.74 19.44
N HIS A 295 4.47 3.69 18.92
CA HIS A 295 5.69 3.77 18.15
C HIS A 295 5.47 3.19 16.76
N GLU A 296 5.66 4.09 15.78
CA GLU A 296 6.26 3.91 14.46
C GLU A 296 6.40 2.45 14.03
N GLY A 297 5.59 2.04 13.06
CA GLY A 297 5.56 0.73 12.41
C GLY A 297 6.95 0.17 12.19
N GLY A 298 7.52 -0.42 13.21
CA GLY A 298 8.94 -0.67 13.34
C GLY A 298 9.07 -1.95 14.11
N LEU A 299 8.67 -3.02 13.45
CA LEU A 299 9.10 -4.39 13.70
C LEU A 299 10.17 -4.50 14.77
N ILE A 300 9.78 -5.14 15.87
CA ILE A 300 10.70 -5.79 16.80
C ILE A 300 11.82 -4.89 17.38
N THR A 301 11.75 -3.56 17.22
CA THR A 301 12.78 -2.62 17.73
C THR A 301 12.84 -2.64 19.26
N TYR A 302 11.76 -3.09 19.89
CA TYR A 302 11.63 -3.22 21.33
C TYR A 302 11.24 -4.66 21.65
N LYS A 303 11.87 -5.27 22.66
CA LYS A 303 11.52 -6.57 23.25
C LYS A 303 10.09 -6.56 23.85
N ARG A 304 9.06 -6.38 23.05
CA ARG A 304 7.67 -6.33 23.51
C ARG A 304 6.99 -7.62 23.06
N THR A 305 7.36 -8.68 23.76
CA THR A 305 6.86 -10.06 23.56
C THR A 305 5.35 -10.19 23.69
N GLY A 306 4.67 -9.20 24.26
CA GLY A 306 3.22 -9.25 24.48
C GLY A 306 2.38 -8.79 23.31
N ALA A 307 2.91 -8.61 22.10
CA ALA A 307 2.13 -8.28 20.90
C ALA A 307 2.68 -9.00 19.68
N LEU A 308 3.22 -10.20 19.88
CA LEU A 308 3.76 -11.08 18.85
C LEU A 308 3.05 -12.42 19.02
N ASP A 309 1.80 -12.49 18.57
CA ASP A 309 0.85 -13.56 18.86
C ASP A 309 0.05 -13.99 17.64
N ASP A 310 0.59 -13.73 16.45
CA ASP A 310 0.06 -14.30 15.22
C ASP A 310 0.18 -15.83 15.27
N TRP A 311 -0.87 -16.52 14.81
CA TRP A 311 -0.76 -17.92 14.43
C TRP A 311 -0.11 -18.05 13.07
N TYR A 312 0.70 -19.10 12.89
CA TYR A 312 1.21 -19.51 11.59
C TYR A 312 0.77 -20.94 11.27
N ARG A 313 0.42 -21.16 10.01
CA ARG A 313 0.05 -22.47 9.48
C ARG A 313 0.62 -22.67 8.08
N TYR A 314 1.16 -23.87 7.86
CA TYR A 314 1.36 -24.49 6.57
C TYR A 314 0.41 -25.69 6.44
N SER A 315 -0.33 -25.77 5.33
CA SER A 315 -1.39 -26.77 5.16
C SER A 315 -0.91 -28.22 5.10
N GLU A 316 0.31 -28.45 4.60
CA GLU A 316 0.85 -29.81 4.43
C GLU A 316 1.82 -30.23 5.54
N ALA A 317 1.89 -29.46 6.64
CA ALA A 317 2.61 -29.90 7.82
C ALA A 317 1.92 -31.13 8.43
N SER A 318 2.69 -32.06 9.01
CA SER A 318 2.14 -33.35 9.48
C SER A 318 1.11 -33.21 10.61
N ASN A 319 1.18 -32.09 11.34
CA ASN A 319 0.28 -31.71 12.43
C ASN A 319 -0.71 -30.59 12.04
N PHE A 320 -0.98 -30.37 10.75
CA PHE A 320 -1.88 -29.31 10.31
C PHE A 320 -3.29 -29.47 10.87
N THR A 321 -3.79 -28.38 11.45
CA THR A 321 -5.19 -28.22 11.87
C THR A 321 -5.62 -26.80 11.50
N PRO A 322 -6.74 -26.63 10.77
CA PRO A 322 -7.33 -25.32 10.51
C PRO A 322 -7.73 -24.60 11.80
N ASN A 323 -8.14 -23.34 11.68
CA ASN A 323 -8.71 -22.60 12.79
C ASN A 323 -9.93 -23.36 13.34
N PRO A 324 -9.98 -23.65 14.66
CA PRO A 324 -11.04 -24.47 15.24
C PRO A 324 -12.45 -23.85 15.12
N TYR A 325 -12.56 -22.58 14.77
CA TYR A 325 -13.82 -21.86 14.62
C TYR A 325 -14.26 -21.65 13.17
N SER A 326 -13.44 -21.98 12.17
CA SER A 326 -13.77 -21.74 10.75
C SER A 326 -14.80 -22.73 10.20
N GLY A 327 -14.90 -23.91 10.81
CA GLY A 327 -15.71 -25.02 10.31
C GLY A 327 -15.02 -25.83 9.19
N LEU A 328 -13.77 -25.49 8.84
CA LEU A 328 -12.97 -26.21 7.85
C LEU A 328 -12.26 -27.42 8.48
N THR A 329 -11.81 -28.31 7.62
CA THR A 329 -11.04 -29.52 7.94
C THR A 329 -9.73 -29.54 7.16
N ALA A 330 -8.77 -30.37 7.56
CA ALA A 330 -7.51 -30.51 6.83
C ALA A 330 -7.72 -30.94 5.35
N ALA A 331 -8.82 -31.62 5.04
CA ALA A 331 -9.16 -32.03 3.68
C ALA A 331 -9.45 -30.84 2.74
N ASP A 332 -9.95 -29.73 3.29
CA ASP A 332 -10.23 -28.51 2.50
C ASP A 332 -8.96 -27.81 2.01
N PHE A 333 -7.80 -28.18 2.57
CA PHE A 333 -6.49 -27.61 2.27
C PHE A 333 -5.56 -28.53 1.48
N THR A 334 -5.99 -29.77 1.23
CA THR A 334 -5.16 -30.79 0.57
C THR A 334 -4.66 -30.29 -0.79
N ASP A 335 -3.36 -30.45 -1.02
CA ASP A 335 -2.67 -30.06 -2.26
C ASP A 335 -2.83 -28.56 -2.57
N LYS A 336 -3.00 -27.69 -1.56
CA LYS A 336 -3.00 -26.22 -1.76
C LYS A 336 -1.68 -25.57 -1.36
N TYR A 337 -0.83 -26.26 -0.60
CA TYR A 337 0.46 -25.79 -0.13
C TYR A 337 0.44 -24.35 0.43
N ILE A 338 -0.59 -23.99 1.20
CA ILE A 338 -0.83 -22.62 1.65
C ILE A 338 -0.08 -22.33 2.96
N ASN A 339 0.64 -21.21 2.99
CA ASN A 339 1.18 -20.61 4.20
C ASN A 339 0.29 -19.42 4.59
N TYR A 340 -0.21 -19.38 5.82
CA TYR A 340 -1.07 -18.29 6.27
C TYR A 340 -0.90 -17.94 7.74
N GLN A 341 -1.27 -16.71 8.08
CA GLN A 341 -1.22 -16.16 9.42
C GLN A 341 -2.48 -15.36 9.77
N TRP A 342 -2.80 -15.28 11.06
CA TRP A 342 -3.85 -14.40 11.60
C TRP A 342 -3.54 -14.03 13.04
N ASP A 343 -4.14 -12.92 13.50
CA ASP A 343 -3.97 -12.42 14.86
C ASP A 343 -4.63 -13.35 15.90
N GLY A 344 -3.82 -13.92 16.79
CA GLY A 344 -4.23 -14.85 17.84
C GLY A 344 -4.47 -14.17 19.18
N ASN A 345 -4.35 -14.93 20.26
CA ASN A 345 -4.57 -14.47 21.62
C ASN A 345 -3.28 -14.44 22.47
N SER A 346 -2.72 -13.25 22.70
CA SER A 346 -1.44 -13.09 23.41
C SER A 346 -1.51 -13.62 24.85
N THR A 347 -0.77 -14.70 25.10
CA THR A 347 -0.57 -15.27 26.45
C THR A 347 0.07 -14.32 27.47
N ALA A 348 0.65 -13.21 27.04
CA ALA A 348 1.19 -12.18 27.91
C ALA A 348 0.12 -11.26 28.52
N ARG A 349 -1.16 -11.48 28.20
CA ARG A 349 -2.28 -10.60 28.55
C ARG A 349 -3.37 -11.37 29.29
N PHE A 350 -4.18 -10.60 30.02
CA PHE A 350 -5.33 -11.12 30.76
C PHE A 350 -6.64 -11.03 29.96
N GLU A 351 -6.64 -10.29 28.86
CA GLU A 351 -7.77 -10.09 27.94
C GLU A 351 -7.71 -11.13 26.83
N GLU A 352 -8.86 -11.48 26.26
CA GLU A 352 -8.91 -12.25 25.01
C GLU A 352 -8.83 -11.29 23.83
N ASP A 353 -7.75 -11.35 23.06
CA ASP A 353 -7.41 -10.33 22.06
C ASP A 353 -7.32 -10.81 20.62
N THR A 354 -7.84 -12.00 20.27
CA THR A 354 -7.96 -12.46 18.87
C THR A 354 -8.56 -11.38 17.97
N GLY A 355 -7.87 -10.95 16.92
CA GLY A 355 -8.31 -9.88 16.00
C GLY A 355 -8.20 -8.46 16.59
N SER A 356 -7.54 -8.32 17.73
CA SER A 356 -7.16 -7.08 18.39
C SER A 356 -8.34 -6.12 18.60
N PRO A 357 -9.28 -6.43 19.52
CA PRO A 357 -10.43 -5.57 19.75
C PRO A 357 -9.97 -4.22 20.31
N TYR A 358 -10.37 -3.14 19.65
CA TYR A 358 -10.06 -1.78 20.08
C TYR A 358 -10.64 -1.46 21.46
N SER A 359 -9.87 -0.84 22.35
CA SER A 359 -10.30 -0.53 23.72
C SER A 359 -9.76 0.83 24.19
N PRO A 360 -10.54 1.92 24.22
CA PRO A 360 -10.02 3.28 24.42
C PRO A 360 -9.12 3.47 25.66
N ASP A 361 -9.24 2.62 26.69
CA ASP A 361 -8.40 2.63 27.88
C ASP A 361 -6.94 2.17 27.64
N LEU A 362 -6.70 1.45 26.55
CA LEU A 362 -5.40 0.88 26.18
C LEU A 362 -4.66 1.72 25.12
N GLU A 363 -5.28 2.80 24.64
CA GLU A 363 -4.68 3.68 23.64
C GLU A 363 -3.46 4.42 24.19
N HIS A 364 -2.35 4.39 23.45
CA HIS A 364 -1.12 5.05 23.91
C HIS A 364 -1.23 6.58 23.86
N SER A 365 -0.88 7.24 24.97
CA SER A 365 -0.89 8.73 25.08
C SER A 365 -0.05 9.50 24.04
N ARG A 366 0.97 8.86 23.42
CA ARG A 366 1.74 9.44 22.30
C ARG A 366 1.41 8.81 20.94
N GLY A 367 0.78 7.64 20.96
CA GLY A 367 0.28 6.95 19.79
C GLY A 367 -1.18 7.27 19.67
N ALA A 368 -1.49 8.55 19.45
CA ALA A 368 -2.82 8.85 18.96
C ALA A 368 -3.02 7.92 17.78
N PHE A 369 -4.04 7.10 17.78
CA PHE A 369 -4.35 6.29 16.61
C PHE A 369 -5.27 7.20 15.76
N PRO A 370 -5.06 7.34 14.45
CA PRO A 370 -5.84 8.31 13.68
C PRO A 370 -7.32 7.92 13.68
N GLY A 371 -8.11 8.71 14.42
CA GLY A 371 -9.55 8.50 14.58
C GLY A 371 -9.96 7.38 15.54
N SER A 372 -9.07 6.93 16.44
CA SER A 372 -9.39 6.01 17.56
C SER A 372 -10.57 6.48 18.38
N LYS A 373 -10.62 7.77 18.71
CA LYS A 373 -11.73 8.38 19.46
C LYS A 373 -13.09 8.26 18.76
N ASN A 374 -13.11 8.01 17.45
CA ASN A 374 -14.34 7.86 16.67
C ASN A 374 -14.65 6.41 16.33
N ARG A 375 -13.87 5.44 16.84
CA ARG A 375 -14.09 4.01 16.63
C ARG A 375 -14.87 3.42 17.81
N PRO A 376 -15.91 2.60 17.55
CA PRO A 376 -16.58 1.87 18.61
C PRO A 376 -15.62 0.95 19.38
N ALA A 377 -15.72 0.90 20.71
CA ALA A 377 -15.01 -0.10 21.52
C ALA A 377 -15.36 -1.52 21.04
N GLY A 378 -14.39 -2.44 21.08
CA GLY A 378 -14.51 -3.82 20.62
C GLY A 378 -14.25 -4.03 19.12
N THR A 379 -14.19 -2.97 18.31
CA THR A 379 -13.91 -3.07 16.86
C THR A 379 -12.61 -3.83 16.61
N PRO A 380 -12.58 -4.93 15.83
CA PRO A 380 -11.34 -5.63 15.50
C PRO A 380 -10.47 -4.73 14.61
N ILE A 381 -9.19 -4.59 14.95
CA ILE A 381 -8.23 -3.77 14.19
C ILE A 381 -7.20 -4.61 13.44
N ALA A 382 -7.13 -5.91 13.70
CA ALA A 382 -6.38 -6.90 12.93
C ALA A 382 -7.31 -8.04 12.47
N PRO A 383 -8.38 -7.75 11.70
CA PRO A 383 -9.42 -8.73 11.41
C PRO A 383 -9.07 -9.76 10.33
N ALA A 384 -7.94 -9.60 9.65
CA ALA A 384 -7.64 -10.33 8.42
C ALA A 384 -6.80 -11.59 8.66
N PHE A 385 -6.92 -12.54 7.74
CA PHE A 385 -5.99 -13.63 7.53
C PHE A 385 -5.10 -13.23 6.35
N GLN A 386 -3.80 -13.38 6.47
CA GLN A 386 -2.84 -13.15 5.37
C GLN A 386 -2.33 -14.50 4.87
N PHE A 387 -2.25 -14.69 3.55
CA PHE A 387 -1.80 -15.95 2.98
C PHE A 387 -0.88 -15.79 1.77
N MET A 388 -0.17 -16.87 1.48
CA MET A 388 0.46 -17.13 0.19
C MET A 388 0.31 -18.60 -0.20
N ALA A 389 0.28 -18.88 -1.50
CA ALA A 389 0.23 -20.25 -2.03
C ALA A 389 0.79 -20.30 -3.46
N PRO A 390 1.33 -21.45 -3.91
CA PRO A 390 1.63 -21.65 -5.31
C PRO A 390 0.36 -21.82 -6.14
N LEU A 391 0.36 -21.29 -7.36
CA LEU A 391 -0.67 -21.50 -8.38
C LEU A 391 -0.19 -22.47 -9.48
N ALA A 392 1.10 -22.44 -9.80
CA ALA A 392 1.70 -23.31 -10.82
C ALA A 392 3.19 -23.55 -10.60
N LEU A 393 3.61 -24.80 -10.80
CA LEU A 393 4.97 -25.28 -10.50
C LEU A 393 5.57 -26.18 -11.58
N SER A 394 4.76 -26.79 -12.46
CA SER A 394 5.25 -27.78 -13.43
C SER A 394 4.30 -27.96 -14.61
N ASN A 395 4.70 -28.71 -15.62
CA ASN A 395 3.91 -28.99 -16.82
C ASN A 395 2.77 -30.02 -16.60
N SER A 396 2.65 -30.62 -15.41
CA SER A 396 1.61 -31.61 -15.09
C SER A 396 1.36 -31.72 -13.58
N GLY A 397 0.44 -32.58 -13.13
CA GLY A 397 0.18 -32.77 -11.71
C GLY A 397 -0.85 -31.80 -11.13
N THR A 398 -0.70 -31.45 -9.85
CA THR A 398 -1.71 -30.67 -9.08
C THR A 398 -1.65 -29.17 -9.33
N HIS A 399 -0.46 -28.63 -9.68
CA HIS A 399 -0.26 -27.21 -9.99
C HIS A 399 0.36 -27.05 -11.40
N PRO A 400 -0.40 -27.39 -12.46
CA PRO A 400 0.10 -27.31 -13.82
C PRO A 400 0.25 -25.87 -14.30
N PHE A 401 1.16 -25.63 -15.23
CA PHE A 401 1.23 -24.37 -15.96
C PHE A 401 -0.02 -24.17 -16.84
N ASN A 402 -0.41 -22.90 -17.02
CA ASN A 402 -1.49 -22.55 -17.94
C ASN A 402 -1.06 -22.78 -19.41
N ALA A 403 -1.97 -22.56 -20.35
CA ALA A 403 -1.69 -22.81 -21.77
C ALA A 403 -0.56 -21.94 -22.33
N ALA A 404 -0.40 -20.71 -21.82
CA ALA A 404 0.69 -19.82 -22.23
C ALA A 404 2.06 -20.33 -21.78
N ASP A 405 2.15 -21.02 -20.65
CA ASP A 405 3.41 -21.45 -20.05
C ASP A 405 3.77 -22.92 -20.33
N GLN A 406 2.81 -23.70 -20.81
CA GLN A 406 2.96 -25.13 -21.05
C GLN A 406 4.16 -25.46 -21.97
N GLY A 407 5.06 -26.31 -21.49
CA GLY A 407 6.22 -26.83 -22.21
C GLY A 407 7.42 -25.87 -22.29
N LYS A 408 7.36 -24.69 -21.65
CA LYS A 408 8.43 -23.68 -21.72
C LYS A 408 9.49 -23.82 -20.62
N TYR A 409 9.17 -24.46 -19.51
CA TYR A 409 10.03 -24.53 -18.33
C TYR A 409 10.35 -25.98 -17.95
N VAL A 410 11.51 -26.16 -17.32
CA VAL A 410 11.95 -27.44 -16.76
C VAL A 410 11.14 -27.73 -15.49
N ASP A 411 10.59 -28.94 -15.40
CA ASP A 411 9.88 -29.40 -14.21
C ASP A 411 10.85 -29.66 -13.05
N PRO A 412 10.43 -29.40 -11.79
CA PRO A 412 11.20 -29.84 -10.64
C PRO A 412 11.15 -31.37 -10.51
N GLY A 413 12.16 -31.94 -9.87
CA GLY A 413 12.19 -33.34 -9.47
C GLY A 413 11.12 -33.70 -8.43
N SER A 414 10.62 -32.70 -7.68
CA SER A 414 9.46 -32.82 -6.78
C SER A 414 8.54 -31.62 -6.95
N THR A 415 7.24 -31.87 -7.10
CA THR A 415 6.21 -30.82 -7.11
C THR A 415 5.69 -30.49 -5.71
N VAL A 416 6.15 -31.20 -4.68
CA VAL A 416 5.80 -30.93 -3.27
C VAL A 416 6.76 -29.88 -2.72
N PRO A 417 6.29 -28.68 -2.34
CA PRO A 417 7.13 -27.65 -1.76
C PRO A 417 7.58 -28.01 -0.34
N LEU A 418 8.77 -27.55 0.02
CA LEU A 418 9.26 -27.57 1.40
C LEU A 418 8.85 -26.27 2.08
N SER A 419 8.52 -26.31 3.37
CA SER A 419 8.21 -25.10 4.14
C SER A 419 8.77 -25.14 5.55
N HIS A 420 9.37 -24.02 5.94
CA HIS A 420 9.97 -23.82 7.26
C HIS A 420 9.46 -22.53 7.88
N TRP A 421 9.61 -22.42 9.19
CA TRP A 421 9.26 -21.23 9.94
C TRP A 421 10.35 -20.89 10.96
N TYR A 422 10.42 -19.61 11.31
CA TYR A 422 11.44 -19.07 12.21
C TYR A 422 10.81 -18.14 13.23
N GLN A 423 11.09 -18.42 14.50
CA GLN A 423 10.62 -17.58 15.57
C GLN A 423 11.34 -16.23 15.58
N ALA A 424 10.55 -15.16 15.60
CA ALA A 424 11.01 -13.80 15.79
C ALA A 424 10.84 -13.38 17.26
N TYR A 425 11.95 -13.09 17.95
CA TYR A 425 11.94 -12.69 19.38
C TYR A 425 12.21 -11.20 19.61
N ALA A 426 13.15 -10.66 18.86
CA ALA A 426 13.62 -9.28 18.98
C ALA A 426 14.15 -8.79 17.63
N ARG A 427 14.46 -7.48 17.50
CA ARG A 427 15.01 -6.94 16.26
C ARG A 427 16.16 -7.82 15.76
N ASN A 428 17.21 -7.84 16.53
CA ASN A 428 18.39 -8.59 16.15
C ASN A 428 18.35 -10.01 16.73
N ASN A 429 17.17 -10.64 16.87
CA ASN A 429 17.05 -11.99 17.39
C ASN A 429 15.89 -12.75 16.72
N ILE A 430 16.22 -13.39 15.60
CA ILE A 430 15.35 -14.25 14.81
C ILE A 430 16.19 -15.49 14.51
N ASP A 431 15.58 -16.65 14.53
CA ASP A 431 16.24 -17.94 14.35
C ASP A 431 16.47 -18.31 12.86
N ASP A 432 16.48 -17.33 11.96
CA ASP A 432 16.61 -17.58 10.53
C ASP A 432 18.06 -17.89 10.10
N PRO A 433 18.25 -18.72 9.06
CA PRO A 433 19.58 -19.18 8.63
C PRO A 433 20.41 -18.07 7.95
N THR A 434 19.79 -16.95 7.56
CA THR A 434 20.41 -15.93 6.69
C THR A 434 21.22 -14.87 7.45
N ARG A 435 21.30 -14.94 8.79
CA ARG A 435 22.00 -13.95 9.63
C ARG A 435 23.55 -14.07 9.59
N GLY A 436 24.11 -14.84 8.67
CA GLY A 436 25.56 -14.99 8.48
C GLY A 436 26.27 -15.80 9.57
N ALA A 437 25.54 -16.54 10.41
CA ALA A 437 26.12 -17.52 11.33
C ALA A 437 26.48 -18.85 10.63
N LEU A 438 25.84 -19.12 9.49
CA LEU A 438 25.99 -20.35 8.70
C LEU A 438 26.78 -20.07 7.43
N SER A 439 27.59 -21.04 7.00
CA SER A 439 28.22 -20.99 5.67
C SER A 439 27.15 -21.10 4.57
N PRO A 440 27.42 -20.65 3.32
CA PRO A 440 26.46 -20.82 2.23
C PRO A 440 26.00 -22.27 2.03
N ALA A 441 26.88 -23.25 2.24
CA ALA A 441 26.55 -24.67 2.17
C ALA A 441 25.63 -25.12 3.32
N ASP A 442 25.87 -24.66 4.55
CA ASP A 442 25.01 -24.99 5.69
C ASP A 442 23.63 -24.31 5.56
N GLN A 443 23.58 -23.09 5.01
CA GLN A 443 22.31 -22.42 4.70
C GLN A 443 21.54 -23.19 3.63
N TYR A 444 22.22 -23.63 2.58
CA TYR A 444 21.61 -24.46 1.56
C TYR A 444 21.02 -25.73 2.16
N ASP A 445 21.81 -26.46 2.96
CA ASP A 445 21.39 -27.71 3.59
C ASP A 445 20.22 -27.54 4.55
N PHE A 446 20.13 -26.37 5.20
CA PHE A 446 18.98 -26.01 6.02
C PHE A 446 17.70 -25.90 5.18
N PHE A 447 17.72 -25.08 4.12
CA PHE A 447 16.53 -24.78 3.32
C PHE A 447 16.03 -25.96 2.47
N VAL A 448 16.90 -26.90 2.12
CA VAL A 448 16.49 -28.15 1.45
C VAL A 448 16.11 -29.26 2.43
N GLY A 449 16.08 -28.93 3.74
CA GLY A 449 15.61 -29.80 4.79
C GLY A 449 14.12 -30.16 4.65
N PRO A 450 13.64 -31.14 5.42
CA PRO A 450 12.22 -31.50 5.40
C PRO A 450 11.34 -30.39 5.97
N THR A 451 10.13 -30.27 5.43
CA THR A 451 9.07 -29.41 5.97
C THR A 451 8.93 -29.56 7.49
N MET A 452 8.83 -28.42 8.18
CA MET A 452 8.61 -28.39 9.62
C MET A 452 7.15 -28.60 10.00
N ASP A 453 6.93 -29.23 11.14
CA ASP A 453 5.62 -29.20 11.80
C ASP A 453 5.24 -27.77 12.17
N ASN A 454 3.95 -27.45 12.10
CA ASN A 454 3.41 -26.16 12.51
C ASN A 454 3.73 -25.88 13.99
N PRO A 455 3.97 -24.60 14.35
CA PRO A 455 4.22 -24.21 15.73
C PRO A 455 3.02 -24.52 16.62
N THR A 456 3.30 -24.97 17.84
CA THR A 456 2.27 -25.34 18.82
C THR A 456 1.69 -24.16 19.60
N SER A 457 2.19 -22.94 19.36
CA SER A 457 1.76 -21.71 20.04
C SER A 457 1.78 -20.50 19.09
N GLU A 458 0.99 -19.50 19.45
CA GLU A 458 0.98 -18.15 18.86
C GLU A 458 2.30 -17.44 19.09
N GLN A 459 2.88 -16.90 18.02
CA GLN A 459 4.14 -16.16 18.05
C GLN A 459 4.41 -15.57 16.67
N GLN A 460 5.05 -14.41 16.59
CA GLN A 460 5.49 -13.88 15.30
C GLN A 460 6.45 -14.84 14.59
N GLN A 461 6.07 -15.25 13.37
CA GLN A 461 6.85 -16.17 12.53
C GLN A 461 7.29 -15.51 11.22
N TRP A 462 8.56 -15.70 10.90
CA TRP A 462 9.01 -15.65 9.51
C TRP A 462 8.84 -17.03 8.91
N HIS A 463 8.70 -17.12 7.59
CA HIS A 463 8.57 -18.40 6.93
C HIS A 463 9.15 -18.37 5.52
N ASP A 464 9.39 -19.55 4.98
CA ASP A 464 9.74 -19.74 3.59
C ASP A 464 8.95 -20.88 2.97
N GLN A 465 8.96 -20.88 1.65
CA GLN A 465 8.52 -21.98 0.82
C GLN A 465 9.51 -22.20 -0.32
N ILE A 466 10.00 -23.44 -0.45
CA ILE A 466 11.10 -23.82 -1.34
C ILE A 466 10.61 -24.87 -2.34
N TYR A 467 11.03 -24.70 -3.60
CA TYR A 467 10.60 -25.45 -4.78
C TYR A 467 11.82 -26.06 -5.48
N GLY A 468 11.73 -27.34 -5.84
CA GLY A 468 12.81 -28.06 -6.52
C GLY A 468 12.86 -29.53 -6.10
N PRO A 469 14.00 -30.23 -6.34
CA PRO A 469 15.19 -29.73 -7.02
C PRO A 469 14.96 -29.53 -8.52
N TYR A 470 15.72 -28.64 -9.13
CA TYR A 470 15.80 -28.44 -10.58
C TYR A 470 17.21 -28.77 -11.07
N ASN A 471 17.30 -29.36 -12.26
CA ASN A 471 18.57 -29.50 -12.99
C ASN A 471 18.48 -28.63 -14.24
N LEU A 472 19.21 -27.50 -14.27
CA LEU A 472 19.13 -26.50 -15.33
C LEU A 472 20.46 -26.40 -16.08
N ALA A 473 20.45 -26.84 -17.33
CA ALA A 473 21.53 -26.59 -18.28
C ALA A 473 21.58 -25.10 -18.69
N PRO A 474 22.73 -24.61 -19.19
CA PRO A 474 22.83 -23.25 -19.73
C PRO A 474 21.70 -22.94 -20.73
N GLY A 475 21.00 -21.84 -20.50
CA GLY A 475 19.86 -21.35 -21.29
C GLY A 475 18.50 -21.94 -20.92
N GLN A 476 18.43 -22.91 -19.99
CA GLN A 476 17.15 -23.44 -19.51
C GLN A 476 16.54 -22.56 -18.43
N LYS A 477 15.22 -22.69 -18.27
CA LYS A 477 14.40 -21.89 -17.36
C LYS A 477 13.56 -22.77 -16.44
N ALA A 478 13.31 -22.28 -15.24
CA ALA A 478 12.29 -22.76 -14.31
C ALA A 478 11.31 -21.62 -14.00
N LYS A 479 10.09 -21.95 -13.58
CA LYS A 479 9.08 -20.97 -13.20
C LYS A 479 8.28 -21.43 -11.99
N VAL A 480 7.96 -20.47 -11.13
CA VAL A 480 7.04 -20.64 -9.99
C VAL A 480 6.05 -19.48 -10.03
N VAL A 481 4.76 -19.78 -9.93
CA VAL A 481 3.70 -18.78 -9.84
C VAL A 481 3.06 -18.83 -8.46
N LEU A 482 2.96 -17.68 -7.81
CA LEU A 482 2.50 -17.54 -6.43
C LEU A 482 1.35 -16.54 -6.37
N VAL A 483 0.43 -16.74 -5.44
CA VAL A 483 -0.51 -15.70 -4.99
C VAL A 483 -0.11 -15.23 -3.60
N TYR A 484 -0.27 -13.94 -3.35
CA TYR A 484 -0.27 -13.33 -2.02
C TYR A 484 -1.60 -12.61 -1.83
N GLY A 485 -2.28 -12.84 -0.71
CA GLY A 485 -3.60 -12.26 -0.50
C GLY A 485 -4.02 -12.20 0.96
N PHE A 486 -5.20 -11.64 1.17
CA PHE A 486 -5.83 -11.52 2.47
C PHE A 486 -7.25 -12.07 2.43
N GLY A 487 -7.79 -12.47 3.57
CA GLY A 487 -9.18 -12.89 3.71
C GLY A 487 -9.76 -12.30 4.98
N SER A 488 -11.02 -11.86 4.94
CA SER A 488 -11.71 -11.35 6.12
C SER A 488 -13.17 -11.76 6.14
N ALA A 489 -13.78 -11.74 7.32
CA ALA A 489 -15.18 -12.08 7.45
C ALA A 489 -16.14 -11.04 6.84
N ALA A 490 -15.64 -9.83 6.51
CA ALA A 490 -16.41 -8.78 5.83
C ALA A 490 -16.99 -9.26 4.50
N GLU A 491 -16.28 -10.17 3.82
CA GLU A 491 -16.65 -10.72 2.52
C GLU A 491 -17.99 -11.48 2.52
N PHE A 492 -18.44 -11.94 3.70
CA PHE A 492 -19.68 -12.68 3.86
C PHE A 492 -20.85 -11.80 4.32
N GLU A 493 -20.64 -10.51 4.52
CA GLU A 493 -21.69 -9.53 4.81
C GLU A 493 -21.99 -8.70 3.57
N ILE A 494 -22.98 -9.16 2.80
CA ILE A 494 -23.36 -8.55 1.53
C ILE A 494 -24.27 -7.33 1.76
N ASN A 495 -23.93 -6.22 1.10
CA ASN A 495 -24.80 -5.06 1.00
C ASN A 495 -25.95 -5.36 0.02
N PRO A 496 -27.22 -5.37 0.48
CA PRO A 496 -28.34 -5.79 -0.36
C PRO A 496 -28.66 -4.80 -1.50
N THR A 497 -28.17 -3.56 -1.42
CA THR A 497 -28.34 -2.56 -2.48
C THR A 497 -27.34 -2.76 -3.60
N THR A 498 -26.08 -3.05 -3.25
CA THR A 498 -25.01 -3.15 -4.24
C THR A 498 -24.80 -4.57 -4.75
N GLY A 499 -25.11 -5.57 -3.94
CA GLY A 499 -24.81 -6.99 -4.19
C GLY A 499 -23.39 -7.41 -3.78
N TYR A 500 -22.55 -6.45 -3.38
CA TYR A 500 -21.14 -6.67 -3.00
C TYR A 500 -20.95 -6.77 -1.50
N ALA A 501 -19.81 -7.32 -1.08
CA ALA A 501 -19.36 -7.30 0.31
C ALA A 501 -19.26 -5.86 0.85
N LYS A 502 -19.50 -5.68 2.15
CA LYS A 502 -19.18 -4.43 2.85
C LYS A 502 -17.67 -4.19 2.83
N ASP A 503 -17.26 -2.92 2.81
CA ASP A 503 -15.86 -2.59 3.04
C ASP A 503 -15.44 -3.04 4.45
N ILE A 504 -14.20 -3.51 4.59
CA ILE A 504 -13.69 -4.11 5.83
C ILE A 504 -13.72 -3.14 7.01
N THR A 505 -13.65 -1.82 6.75
CA THR A 505 -13.69 -0.82 7.81
C THR A 505 -15.11 -0.65 8.35
N ASP A 506 -16.11 -0.51 7.48
CA ASP A 506 -17.53 -0.46 7.86
C ASP A 506 -17.95 -1.73 8.59
N TRP A 507 -17.60 -2.88 8.01
CA TRP A 507 -17.85 -4.18 8.63
C TRP A 507 -17.26 -4.26 10.05
N SER A 508 -15.97 -3.94 10.21
CA SER A 508 -15.28 -4.00 11.51
C SER A 508 -15.96 -3.12 12.56
N PHE A 509 -16.45 -1.93 12.19
CA PHE A 509 -17.12 -1.03 13.13
C PHE A 509 -18.41 -1.65 13.70
N GLY A 510 -19.09 -2.50 12.93
CA GLY A 510 -20.27 -3.26 13.37
C GLY A 510 -19.98 -4.46 14.29
N VAL A 511 -18.72 -4.87 14.45
CA VAL A 511 -18.34 -6.07 15.22
C VAL A 511 -18.18 -5.80 16.72
N GLY A 512 -17.94 -4.55 17.12
CA GLY A 512 -17.48 -4.22 18.48
C GLY A 512 -18.44 -4.57 19.63
N GLU A 513 -19.70 -4.87 19.34
CA GLU A 513 -20.72 -5.24 20.34
C GLU A 513 -20.82 -6.76 20.59
N LEU A 514 -20.07 -7.59 19.87
CA LEU A 514 -20.14 -9.05 19.98
C LEU A 514 -19.47 -9.59 21.25
N SER A 515 -19.97 -10.72 21.76
CA SER A 515 -19.25 -11.49 22.78
C SER A 515 -17.95 -12.07 22.22
N VAL A 516 -16.99 -12.39 23.10
CA VAL A 516 -15.70 -13.00 22.73
C VAL A 516 -15.86 -14.23 21.84
N ASP A 517 -16.75 -15.16 22.19
CA ASP A 517 -16.94 -16.38 21.39
C ASP A 517 -17.62 -16.12 20.03
N ALA A 518 -18.57 -15.19 19.98
CA ALA A 518 -19.21 -14.78 18.73
C ALA A 518 -18.20 -14.09 17.79
N ARG A 519 -17.32 -13.25 18.35
CA ARG A 519 -16.27 -12.54 17.61
C ARG A 519 -15.23 -13.50 17.03
N LYS A 520 -14.72 -14.46 17.81
CA LYS A 520 -13.78 -15.49 17.30
C LYS A 520 -14.39 -16.31 16.17
N THR A 521 -15.65 -16.73 16.34
CA THR A 521 -16.38 -17.48 15.30
C THR A 521 -16.56 -16.66 14.03
N LEU A 522 -16.87 -15.37 14.18
CA LEU A 522 -17.01 -14.48 13.05
C LEU A 522 -15.67 -14.27 12.34
N LEU A 523 -14.61 -13.90 13.07
CA LEU A 523 -13.27 -13.66 12.52
C LEU A 523 -12.70 -14.88 11.79
N ALA A 524 -12.94 -16.10 12.30
CA ALA A 524 -12.45 -17.33 11.69
C ALA A 524 -13.00 -17.60 10.28
N LYS A 525 -14.07 -16.91 9.86
CA LYS A 525 -14.51 -16.93 8.45
C LYS A 525 -13.47 -16.35 7.48
N GLY A 526 -12.51 -15.55 7.97
CA GLY A 526 -11.38 -15.12 7.15
C GLY A 526 -10.57 -16.29 6.60
N GLU A 527 -10.52 -17.44 7.27
CA GLU A 527 -9.89 -18.66 6.77
C GLU A 527 -10.67 -19.28 5.59
N VAL A 528 -11.99 -19.08 5.54
CA VAL A 528 -12.82 -19.47 4.38
C VAL A 528 -12.58 -18.50 3.22
N ALA A 529 -12.47 -17.20 3.50
CA ALA A 529 -12.18 -16.16 2.50
C ALA A 529 -10.84 -16.42 1.77
N ILE A 530 -9.76 -16.77 2.48
CA ILE A 530 -8.47 -17.06 1.81
C ILE A 530 -8.55 -18.25 0.85
N LEU A 531 -9.38 -19.26 1.13
CA LEU A 531 -9.58 -20.39 0.21
C LEU A 531 -10.35 -19.98 -1.04
N ARG A 532 -11.34 -19.10 -0.90
CA ARG A 532 -12.06 -18.49 -2.03
C ARG A 532 -11.14 -17.62 -2.87
N HIS A 533 -10.33 -16.78 -2.25
CA HIS A 533 -9.39 -15.91 -2.97
C HIS A 533 -8.30 -16.72 -3.68
N LEU A 534 -7.85 -17.83 -3.10
CA LEU A 534 -6.97 -18.79 -3.78
C LEU A 534 -7.66 -19.42 -5.01
N GLU A 535 -8.94 -19.79 -4.92
CA GLU A 535 -9.72 -20.28 -6.07
C GLU A 535 -9.82 -19.22 -7.18
N HIS A 536 -10.09 -17.97 -6.83
CA HIS A 536 -10.16 -16.86 -7.78
C HIS A 536 -8.80 -16.58 -8.43
N ALA A 537 -7.71 -16.59 -7.66
CA ALA A 537 -6.36 -16.42 -8.16
C ALA A 537 -5.95 -17.56 -9.10
N GLN A 538 -6.29 -18.81 -8.74
CA GLN A 538 -6.07 -19.96 -9.62
C GLN A 538 -6.85 -19.80 -10.93
N PHE A 539 -8.12 -19.39 -10.88
CA PHE A 539 -8.91 -19.12 -12.07
C PHE A 539 -8.24 -18.07 -12.96
N ALA A 540 -7.81 -16.94 -12.38
CA ALA A 540 -7.16 -15.87 -13.12
C ALA A 540 -5.89 -16.38 -13.82
N TYR A 541 -5.02 -17.11 -13.13
CA TYR A 541 -3.82 -17.66 -13.74
C TYR A 541 -4.12 -18.72 -14.82
N ASP A 542 -5.03 -19.66 -14.54
CA ASP A 542 -5.42 -20.73 -15.47
C ASP A 542 -5.99 -20.18 -16.78
N ASN A 543 -6.64 -19.02 -16.72
CA ASN A 543 -7.17 -18.32 -17.88
C ASN A 543 -6.24 -17.21 -18.40
N GLU A 544 -4.93 -17.29 -18.14
CA GLU A 544 -3.93 -16.35 -18.65
C GLU A 544 -4.27 -14.88 -18.30
N PHE A 545 -4.72 -14.67 -17.07
CA PHE A 545 -5.14 -13.38 -16.48
C PHE A 545 -6.40 -12.74 -17.07
N MET A 546 -7.08 -13.41 -18.02
CA MET A 546 -8.36 -12.97 -18.54
C MET A 546 -9.48 -13.22 -17.51
N ILE A 547 -9.95 -12.14 -16.88
CA ILE A 547 -11.09 -12.10 -15.96
C ILE A 547 -12.20 -11.22 -16.55
N PRO A 548 -13.46 -11.29 -16.08
CA PRO A 548 -14.47 -10.32 -16.49
C PRO A 548 -14.01 -8.89 -16.21
N ASP A 549 -14.07 -8.03 -17.23
CA ASP A 549 -13.55 -6.66 -17.06
C ASP A 549 -14.44 -5.83 -16.13
N SER A 550 -13.81 -5.16 -15.17
CA SER A 550 -14.51 -4.14 -14.39
C SER A 550 -14.85 -2.92 -15.25
N PRO A 551 -15.97 -2.25 -14.97
CA PRO A 551 -16.33 -1.06 -15.71
C PRO A 551 -15.32 0.07 -15.47
N PRO A 552 -15.20 1.04 -16.41
CA PRO A 552 -14.13 2.03 -16.40
C PRO A 552 -14.06 2.89 -15.15
N ASP A 553 -12.86 3.29 -14.76
CA ASP A 553 -12.67 4.27 -13.70
C ASP A 553 -13.25 5.64 -14.08
N VAL A 554 -13.65 6.42 -13.07
CA VAL A 554 -14.28 7.73 -13.25
C VAL A 554 -13.34 8.84 -12.78
N ASP A 555 -13.00 9.78 -13.67
CA ASP A 555 -12.24 10.97 -13.27
C ASP A 555 -13.19 12.03 -12.69
N PHE A 556 -13.36 12.01 -11.37
CA PHE A 556 -14.24 12.96 -10.69
C PHE A 556 -13.46 14.05 -9.92
N PHE A 557 -14.10 15.20 -9.77
CA PHE A 557 -13.57 16.37 -9.06
C PHE A 557 -14.48 16.71 -7.89
N GLN A 558 -13.88 17.33 -6.87
CA GLN A 558 -14.61 17.84 -5.72
C GLN A 558 -14.45 19.36 -5.65
N THR A 559 -15.57 20.08 -5.65
CA THR A 559 -15.62 21.53 -5.45
C THR A 559 -16.60 21.90 -4.33
N SER A 560 -16.76 23.19 -4.05
CA SER A 560 -17.74 23.71 -3.09
C SER A 560 -18.75 24.60 -3.80
N ASN A 561 -20.04 24.36 -3.56
CA ASN A 561 -21.10 25.20 -4.11
C ASN A 561 -21.36 26.44 -3.23
N ALA A 562 -22.27 27.32 -3.69
CA ALA A 562 -22.63 28.56 -3.00
C ALA A 562 -23.25 28.34 -1.60
N ASN A 563 -23.78 27.14 -1.32
CA ASN A 563 -24.35 26.77 -0.02
C ASN A 563 -23.32 26.17 0.93
N ALA A 564 -22.02 26.19 0.56
CA ALA A 564 -20.94 25.56 1.31
C ALA A 564 -21.18 24.05 1.51
N ARG A 565 -21.60 23.39 0.42
CA ARG A 565 -21.71 21.94 0.28
C ARG A 565 -20.75 21.45 -0.79
N ILE A 566 -20.40 20.18 -0.71
CA ILE A 566 -19.61 19.49 -1.72
C ILE A 566 -20.43 19.28 -2.98
N LEU A 567 -19.80 19.64 -4.09
CA LEU A 567 -20.22 19.31 -5.44
C LEU A 567 -19.20 18.34 -6.03
N LEU A 568 -19.67 17.22 -6.55
CA LEU A 568 -18.87 16.29 -7.33
C LEU A 568 -19.19 16.48 -8.81
N GLU A 569 -18.16 16.48 -9.64
CA GLU A 569 -18.29 16.65 -11.09
C GLU A 569 -17.46 15.58 -11.80
N TRP A 570 -17.98 14.93 -12.84
CA TRP A 570 -17.24 13.94 -13.64
C TRP A 570 -17.75 13.87 -15.08
N PRO A 571 -16.91 13.50 -16.06
CA PRO A 571 -17.34 13.33 -17.44
C PRO A 571 -18.20 12.07 -17.65
N ASP A 572 -18.95 12.04 -18.74
CA ASP A 572 -19.74 10.86 -19.17
C ASP A 572 -18.98 9.91 -20.12
N ASP A 573 -17.66 10.06 -20.22
CA ASP A 573 -16.80 9.31 -21.14
C ASP A 573 -16.87 7.78 -20.94
N ALA A 574 -16.97 7.32 -19.69
CA ALA A 574 -17.15 5.91 -19.35
C ALA A 574 -18.38 5.27 -20.03
N GLU A 575 -19.43 6.04 -20.33
CA GLU A 575 -20.63 5.54 -21.03
C GLU A 575 -20.38 5.17 -22.49
N SER A 576 -19.31 5.72 -23.08
CA SER A 576 -18.92 5.45 -24.46
C SER A 576 -17.87 4.34 -24.58
N ALA A 577 -17.30 3.90 -23.45
CA ALA A 577 -16.28 2.86 -23.40
C ALA A 577 -16.85 1.53 -23.88
N ILE A 578 -16.20 0.91 -24.87
CA ILE A 578 -16.61 -0.39 -25.40
C ILE A 578 -16.06 -1.49 -24.50
N ASN A 579 -16.95 -2.26 -23.87
CA ASN A 579 -16.57 -3.43 -23.11
C ASN A 579 -16.00 -4.50 -24.06
N PRO A 580 -14.72 -4.90 -23.93
CA PRO A 580 -14.06 -5.80 -24.87
C PRO A 580 -14.59 -7.25 -24.79
N ASP A 581 -15.23 -7.66 -23.69
CA ASP A 581 -15.94 -8.93 -23.57
C ASP A 581 -17.17 -9.04 -24.49
N TYR A 582 -17.79 -7.89 -24.83
CA TYR A 582 -19.09 -7.86 -25.52
C TYR A 582 -19.11 -7.04 -26.81
N GLY A 583 -18.10 -6.19 -27.04
CA GLY A 583 -18.00 -5.34 -28.23
C GLY A 583 -19.00 -4.17 -28.26
N THR A 584 -19.62 -3.83 -27.13
CA THR A 584 -20.60 -2.75 -26.98
C THR A 584 -20.34 -1.97 -25.70
N ALA A 585 -20.66 -0.68 -25.68
CA ALA A 585 -20.71 0.08 -24.43
C ALA A 585 -21.85 -0.39 -23.54
N ASP A 586 -21.60 -0.48 -22.24
CA ASP A 586 -22.53 -1.11 -21.30
C ASP A 586 -22.53 -0.50 -19.88
N VAL A 587 -21.90 0.64 -19.67
CA VAL A 587 -22.08 1.42 -18.43
C VAL A 587 -23.51 1.95 -18.36
N THR A 588 -24.18 1.69 -17.24
CA THR A 588 -25.61 2.00 -17.01
C THR A 588 -25.84 3.07 -15.96
N GLY A 589 -24.80 3.43 -15.21
CA GLY A 589 -24.85 4.51 -14.24
C GLY A 589 -23.61 4.55 -13.36
N TYR A 590 -23.72 5.35 -12.31
CA TYR A 590 -22.66 5.64 -11.36
C TYR A 590 -23.19 5.52 -9.93
N ARG A 591 -22.33 5.07 -9.03
CA ARG A 591 -22.56 5.05 -7.59
C ARG A 591 -21.59 5.97 -6.89
N VAL A 592 -22.10 6.77 -5.96
CA VAL A 592 -21.34 7.73 -5.18
C VAL A 592 -21.29 7.26 -3.73
N TYR A 593 -20.07 7.05 -3.24
CA TYR A 593 -19.79 6.67 -1.86
C TYR A 593 -19.13 7.80 -1.12
N ARG A 594 -19.38 7.88 0.18
CA ARG A 594 -18.81 8.88 1.08
C ARG A 594 -18.19 8.21 2.30
N SER A 595 -17.01 8.70 2.71
CA SER A 595 -16.45 8.42 4.02
C SER A 595 -16.24 9.69 4.83
N VAL A 596 -16.62 9.63 6.10
CA VAL A 596 -16.31 10.66 7.11
C VAL A 596 -15.03 10.35 7.88
N TRP A 597 -14.35 9.22 7.62
CA TRP A 597 -13.21 8.77 8.41
C TRP A 597 -11.87 8.79 7.67
N GLN A 598 -11.64 7.98 6.65
CA GLN A 598 -10.40 7.93 5.85
C GLN A 598 -10.67 7.38 4.45
N GLU A 599 -9.64 7.32 3.60
CA GLU A 599 -9.73 6.73 2.26
C GLU A 599 -9.93 5.21 2.26
N VAL A 600 -9.70 4.55 3.40
CA VAL A 600 -9.96 3.11 3.60
C VAL A 600 -11.40 2.81 4.02
N GLY A 601 -12.27 3.83 4.08
CA GLY A 601 -13.64 3.71 4.59
C GLY A 601 -13.80 4.30 5.99
N PRO A 602 -14.88 3.95 6.73
CA PRO A 602 -16.02 3.19 6.22
C PRO A 602 -16.72 3.96 5.10
N TRP A 603 -17.24 3.25 4.10
CA TRP A 603 -17.83 3.82 2.90
C TRP A 603 -19.35 3.63 2.87
N GLU A 604 -20.08 4.74 2.87
CA GLU A 604 -21.54 4.76 2.78
C GLU A 604 -21.96 5.07 1.34
N LEU A 605 -22.87 4.28 0.77
CA LEU A 605 -23.53 4.62 -0.51
C LEU A 605 -24.48 5.80 -0.26
N VAL A 606 -24.19 6.94 -0.90
CA VAL A 606 -24.94 8.19 -0.70
C VAL A 606 -25.66 8.68 -1.95
N GLY A 607 -25.38 8.09 -3.12
CA GLY A 607 -26.07 8.45 -4.36
C GLY A 607 -25.93 7.40 -5.45
N GLU A 608 -26.94 7.32 -6.30
CA GLU A 608 -26.93 6.58 -7.56
C GLU A 608 -27.37 7.53 -8.68
N VAL A 609 -26.65 7.53 -9.79
CA VAL A 609 -26.90 8.42 -10.95
C VAL A 609 -27.01 7.55 -12.19
N ALA A 610 -28.11 7.64 -12.92
CA ALA A 610 -28.30 6.86 -14.14
C ALA A 610 -27.45 7.43 -15.28
N ALA A 611 -26.93 6.55 -16.15
CA ALA A 611 -26.27 6.95 -17.38
C ALA A 611 -27.22 7.74 -18.31
N GLY A 612 -26.67 8.60 -19.15
CA GLY A 612 -27.41 9.45 -20.08
C GLY A 612 -28.15 10.64 -19.45
N THR A 613 -27.89 10.96 -18.17
CA THR A 613 -28.46 12.15 -17.52
C THR A 613 -27.44 13.29 -17.34
N SER A 614 -26.27 13.18 -17.98
CA SER A 614 -25.27 14.24 -18.01
C SER A 614 -25.80 15.51 -18.69
N SER A 615 -25.22 16.65 -18.36
CA SER A 615 -25.47 17.93 -19.03
C SER A 615 -24.19 18.39 -19.70
N SER A 616 -24.21 18.51 -21.03
CA SER A 616 -23.04 18.92 -21.82
C SER A 616 -21.80 18.04 -21.61
N GLY A 617 -21.99 16.73 -21.43
CA GLY A 617 -20.89 15.78 -21.25
C GLY A 617 -20.39 15.64 -19.80
N MET A 618 -21.04 16.31 -18.84
CA MET A 618 -20.61 16.33 -17.44
C MET A 618 -21.78 16.03 -16.50
N TYR A 619 -21.50 15.25 -15.46
CA TYR A 619 -22.34 15.07 -14.30
C TYR A 619 -22.03 16.09 -13.22
N GLU A 620 -23.06 16.47 -12.48
CA GLU A 620 -22.96 17.31 -11.29
C GLU A 620 -23.81 16.66 -10.18
N TRP A 621 -23.19 16.36 -9.04
CA TRP A 621 -23.86 15.73 -7.90
C TRP A 621 -23.54 16.47 -6.59
N GLU A 622 -24.58 16.92 -5.89
CA GLU A 622 -24.45 17.65 -4.63
C GLU A 622 -24.61 16.71 -3.43
N ASP A 623 -23.63 16.69 -2.52
CA ASP A 623 -23.83 16.09 -1.20
C ASP A 623 -24.56 17.09 -0.29
N THR A 624 -25.89 16.97 -0.22
CA THR A 624 -26.74 17.85 0.60
C THR A 624 -26.46 17.74 2.11
N ASN A 625 -25.78 16.69 2.55
CA ASN A 625 -25.42 16.42 3.95
C ASN A 625 -23.98 16.83 4.28
N SER A 626 -23.20 17.25 3.28
CA SER A 626 -21.87 17.81 3.52
C SER A 626 -21.97 19.19 4.16
N LEU A 627 -21.23 19.40 5.25
CA LEU A 627 -21.25 20.64 6.01
C LEU A 627 -19.88 21.30 6.02
N ALA A 628 -19.88 22.62 5.84
CA ALA A 628 -18.67 23.40 5.78
C ALA A 628 -17.82 23.21 7.05
N GLY A 629 -16.52 23.01 6.88
CA GLY A 629 -15.61 22.69 7.97
C GLY A 629 -15.55 21.22 8.38
N PHE A 630 -16.46 20.34 7.94
CA PHE A 630 -16.35 18.89 8.09
C PHE A 630 -15.62 18.29 6.88
N GLY A 631 -14.79 17.27 7.12
CA GLY A 631 -14.01 16.62 6.07
C GLY A 631 -14.70 15.36 5.55
N PHE A 632 -14.73 15.21 4.23
CA PHE A 632 -15.34 14.08 3.52
C PHE A 632 -14.37 13.56 2.46
N ALA A 633 -14.31 12.24 2.31
CA ALA A 633 -13.75 11.57 1.14
C ALA A 633 -14.91 11.00 0.33
N TYR A 634 -14.74 10.93 -0.99
CA TYR A 634 -15.73 10.34 -1.89
C TYR A 634 -15.06 9.31 -2.80
N ASN A 635 -15.86 8.37 -3.28
CA ASN A 635 -15.50 7.40 -4.29
C ASN A 635 -16.66 7.35 -5.31
N VAL A 636 -16.35 7.47 -6.60
CA VAL A 636 -17.35 7.46 -7.68
C VAL A 636 -17.01 6.30 -8.62
N ARG A 637 -17.96 5.37 -8.77
CA ARG A 637 -17.76 4.11 -9.52
C ARG A 637 -18.79 3.99 -10.61
N SER A 638 -18.36 3.56 -11.78
CA SER A 638 -19.26 3.17 -12.86
C SER A 638 -19.86 1.78 -12.58
N VAL A 639 -21.05 1.54 -13.14
CA VAL A 639 -21.78 0.27 -13.03
C VAL A 639 -22.12 -0.25 -14.42
N ALA A 640 -21.63 -1.43 -14.77
CA ALA A 640 -21.95 -2.12 -16.01
C ALA A 640 -23.31 -2.82 -15.97
N SER A 641 -23.92 -3.01 -17.13
CA SER A 641 -25.16 -3.77 -17.27
C SER A 641 -25.00 -5.24 -16.83
N PRO A 642 -26.03 -5.86 -16.26
CA PRO A 642 -26.08 -7.30 -15.98
C PRO A 642 -25.74 -8.17 -17.20
N LYS A 643 -24.96 -9.24 -16.99
CA LYS A 643 -24.63 -10.23 -18.03
C LYS A 643 -24.95 -11.64 -17.55
N THR A 644 -25.48 -12.45 -18.47
CA THR A 644 -25.77 -13.89 -18.23
C THR A 644 -24.82 -14.82 -18.99
N THR A 645 -23.87 -14.25 -19.72
CA THR A 645 -22.90 -14.96 -20.57
C THR A 645 -21.56 -14.25 -20.48
N TRP A 646 -20.47 -15.00 -20.57
CA TRP A 646 -19.10 -14.50 -20.64
C TRP A 646 -18.23 -15.58 -21.27
N SER A 647 -17.22 -15.20 -22.06
CA SER A 647 -16.26 -16.12 -22.64
C SER A 647 -15.00 -15.36 -23.05
N GLN A 648 -13.87 -15.73 -22.45
CA GLN A 648 -12.55 -15.25 -22.79
C GLN A 648 -11.53 -16.38 -22.67
N GLY A 649 -10.53 -16.37 -23.54
CA GLY A 649 -9.50 -17.41 -23.57
C GLY A 649 -10.09 -18.80 -23.76
N SER A 650 -9.83 -19.68 -22.80
CA SER A 650 -10.32 -21.07 -22.80
C SER A 650 -11.54 -21.28 -21.89
N LYS A 651 -12.00 -20.23 -21.20
CA LYS A 651 -13.04 -20.30 -20.17
C LYS A 651 -14.33 -19.62 -20.61
N SER A 652 -15.40 -20.00 -19.94
CA SER A 652 -16.75 -19.51 -20.16
C SER A 652 -17.45 -19.18 -18.85
N PHE A 653 -18.67 -18.64 -18.93
CA PHE A 653 -19.45 -18.24 -17.77
C PHE A 653 -19.58 -19.32 -16.68
N SER A 654 -19.71 -20.59 -17.07
CA SER A 654 -19.86 -21.70 -16.11
C SER A 654 -18.56 -22.06 -15.39
N ASP A 655 -17.41 -21.62 -15.93
CA ASP A 655 -16.10 -21.87 -15.35
C ASP A 655 -15.69 -20.78 -14.34
N LEU A 656 -16.41 -19.66 -14.30
CA LEU A 656 -16.18 -18.58 -13.35
C LEU A 656 -16.51 -19.04 -11.91
N PRO A 657 -15.79 -18.55 -10.89
CA PRO A 657 -16.20 -18.71 -9.49
C PRO A 657 -17.64 -18.23 -9.25
N GLU A 658 -18.36 -18.87 -8.32
CA GLU A 658 -19.80 -18.64 -8.11
C GLU A 658 -20.14 -17.18 -7.73
N THR A 659 -19.29 -16.55 -6.93
CA THR A 659 -19.38 -15.13 -6.54
C THR A 659 -19.25 -14.23 -7.76
N VAL A 660 -18.26 -14.48 -8.63
CA VAL A 660 -18.05 -13.76 -9.88
C VAL A 660 -19.26 -13.88 -10.81
N GLN A 661 -19.82 -15.09 -10.94
CA GLN A 661 -21.06 -15.30 -11.70
C GLN A 661 -22.24 -14.48 -11.14
N THR A 662 -22.31 -14.34 -9.82
CA THR A 662 -23.36 -13.61 -9.12
C THR A 662 -23.25 -12.11 -9.40
N HIS A 663 -22.06 -11.53 -9.22
CA HIS A 663 -21.82 -10.12 -9.50
C HIS A 663 -22.00 -9.78 -10.98
N LEU A 664 -21.55 -10.66 -11.88
CA LEU A 664 -21.74 -10.47 -13.31
C LEU A 664 -23.24 -10.46 -13.70
N LYS A 665 -24.07 -11.30 -13.05
CA LYS A 665 -25.53 -11.31 -13.22
C LYS A 665 -26.24 -10.10 -12.61
N SER A 666 -25.64 -9.41 -11.64
CA SER A 666 -26.18 -8.16 -11.09
C SER A 666 -25.67 -6.91 -11.82
N GLY A 667 -24.61 -7.04 -12.61
CA GLY A 667 -23.87 -5.93 -13.22
C GLY A 667 -22.63 -5.62 -12.39
N LEU A 668 -21.47 -5.60 -13.04
CA LEU A 668 -20.20 -5.33 -12.37
C LEU A 668 -20.10 -3.85 -11.98
N GLU A 669 -19.44 -3.59 -10.86
CA GLU A 669 -19.13 -2.25 -10.36
C GLU A 669 -17.63 -2.14 -10.07
N GLY A 670 -17.05 -0.96 -10.30
CA GLY A 670 -15.67 -0.66 -9.92
C GLY A 670 -15.36 -0.95 -8.44
N GLY A 671 -14.09 -1.11 -8.06
CA GLY A 671 -13.67 -1.53 -6.72
C GLY A 671 -13.34 -0.43 -5.69
N TRP A 672 -12.86 -0.87 -4.53
CA TRP A 672 -12.39 -0.01 -3.43
C TRP A 672 -10.90 0.28 -3.50
N ALA A 673 -10.19 -0.62 -4.17
CA ALA A 673 -8.74 -0.69 -4.23
C ALA A 673 -8.10 0.52 -4.92
N ALA A 674 -8.58 0.82 -6.13
CA ALA A 674 -8.00 1.80 -7.04
C ALA A 674 -7.97 3.21 -6.43
N ALA A 675 -6.79 3.84 -6.44
CA ALA A 675 -6.67 5.25 -6.06
C ALA A 675 -7.42 6.16 -7.04
N GLU A 676 -7.59 5.70 -8.27
CA GLU A 676 -8.32 6.35 -9.35
C GLU A 676 -9.81 6.47 -9.04
N GLN A 677 -10.38 5.56 -8.26
CA GLN A 677 -11.81 5.59 -7.95
C GLN A 677 -12.13 6.32 -6.65
N ARG A 678 -11.14 6.70 -5.83
CA ARG A 678 -11.37 7.34 -4.52
C ARG A 678 -10.51 8.56 -4.26
N MET A 679 -11.01 9.46 -3.42
CA MET A 679 -10.20 10.55 -2.90
C MET A 679 -9.33 10.09 -1.74
N ILE A 680 -8.02 10.14 -1.98
CA ILE A 680 -6.99 9.81 -1.01
C ILE A 680 -6.86 10.90 0.08
N VAL A 681 -7.20 12.14 -0.26
CA VAL A 681 -7.20 13.29 0.67
C VAL A 681 -8.60 13.85 0.79
N LYS A 682 -9.12 13.93 2.01
CA LYS A 682 -10.43 14.51 2.29
C LYS A 682 -10.49 16.00 1.89
N GLY A 683 -11.55 16.37 1.20
CA GLY A 683 -11.94 17.77 1.05
C GLY A 683 -12.94 18.20 2.12
N SER A 684 -13.03 19.51 2.37
CA SER A 684 -14.04 20.11 3.23
C SER A 684 -14.69 21.25 2.47
N PRO A 685 -16.04 21.36 2.47
CA PRO A 685 -16.65 22.46 1.77
C PRO A 685 -16.27 23.78 2.43
N LEU A 686 -16.08 24.80 1.59
CA LEU A 686 -15.80 26.17 2.02
C LEU A 686 -16.96 27.09 1.67
N LEU A 687 -17.20 28.08 2.51
CA LEU A 687 -18.10 29.19 2.18
C LEU A 687 -17.42 30.06 1.12
N ALA A 688 -18.06 30.18 -0.04
CA ALA A 688 -17.54 30.98 -1.14
C ALA A 688 -17.39 32.46 -0.75
N ALA A 689 -16.33 33.09 -1.24
CA ALA A 689 -16.17 34.53 -1.18
C ALA A 689 -17.32 35.22 -1.92
N ASN A 690 -17.83 36.31 -1.37
CA ASN A 690 -18.91 37.07 -2.00
C ASN A 690 -18.72 38.58 -1.79
N ALA A 691 -19.55 39.37 -2.50
CA ALA A 691 -19.46 40.83 -2.44
C ALA A 691 -19.71 41.39 -1.04
N GLU A 692 -20.59 40.75 -0.25
CA GLU A 692 -20.90 41.20 1.11
C GLU A 692 -19.75 40.96 2.09
N SER A 693 -19.08 39.81 1.98
CA SER A 693 -17.90 39.50 2.78
C SER A 693 -16.71 40.40 2.40
N ASN A 694 -16.48 40.63 1.10
CA ASN A 694 -15.45 41.56 0.62
C ASN A 694 -15.73 43.02 1.01
N ALA A 695 -16.99 43.43 1.05
CA ALA A 695 -17.37 44.77 1.49
C ALA A 695 -17.35 44.95 3.02
N LEU A 696 -17.14 43.87 3.79
CA LEU A 696 -17.33 43.79 5.26
C LEU A 696 -18.73 44.24 5.70
N THR A 697 -19.76 43.93 4.90
CA THR A 697 -21.16 44.21 5.25
C THR A 697 -21.86 43.02 5.87
N ARG A 698 -21.31 41.82 5.70
CA ARG A 698 -21.72 40.61 6.40
C ARG A 698 -21.06 40.54 7.78
N GLU A 699 -21.80 40.07 8.78
CA GLU A 699 -21.24 39.82 10.11
C GLU A 699 -20.20 38.68 10.06
N ILE A 700 -19.08 38.88 10.77
CA ILE A 700 -18.06 37.86 10.93
C ILE A 700 -18.39 36.99 12.13
N LEU A 701 -18.55 35.69 11.90
CA LEU A 701 -18.84 34.70 12.93
C LEU A 701 -17.64 33.82 13.19
N VAL A 702 -17.42 33.46 14.46
CA VAL A 702 -16.44 32.42 14.85
C VAL A 702 -17.22 31.16 15.17
N VAL A 703 -16.88 30.02 14.54
CA VAL A 703 -17.60 28.75 14.69
C VAL A 703 -16.64 27.57 14.87
N PRO A 704 -16.84 26.70 15.89
CA PRO A 704 -17.85 26.83 16.95
C PRO A 704 -17.47 27.95 17.93
N ASN A 705 -18.48 28.55 18.55
CA ASN A 705 -18.31 29.51 19.64
C ASN A 705 -19.42 29.30 20.68
N PRO A 706 -19.11 28.72 21.85
CA PRO A 706 -17.78 28.33 22.31
C PRO A 706 -17.21 27.13 21.52
N PHE A 707 -15.89 27.08 21.35
CA PHE A 707 -15.19 25.82 21.05
C PHE A 707 -15.05 25.03 22.36
N ASN A 708 -15.44 23.76 22.39
CA ASN A 708 -15.41 22.96 23.61
C ASN A 708 -14.83 21.56 23.36
N LEU A 709 -13.65 21.23 23.91
CA LEU A 709 -13.00 19.92 23.67
C LEU A 709 -13.86 18.71 24.01
N ASN A 710 -14.82 18.84 24.93
CA ASN A 710 -15.73 17.75 25.31
C ASN A 710 -16.91 17.55 24.33
N GLU A 711 -17.12 18.49 23.41
CA GLU A 711 -18.21 18.44 22.40
C GLU A 711 -17.63 18.09 21.02
N THR A 712 -17.15 16.86 20.87
CA THR A 712 -16.42 16.39 19.67
C THR A 712 -17.21 16.53 18.38
N ASP A 713 -18.54 16.34 18.44
CA ASP A 713 -19.44 16.41 17.29
C ASP A 713 -19.64 17.85 16.80
N LEU A 714 -19.57 18.82 17.71
CA LEU A 714 -19.64 20.26 17.39
C LEU A 714 -18.29 20.82 16.91
N ASN A 715 -17.18 20.10 17.14
CA ASN A 715 -15.81 20.50 16.80
C ASN A 715 -15.29 19.89 15.49
N TYR A 716 -16.13 19.75 14.46
CA TYR A 716 -15.72 19.31 13.12
C TYR A 716 -14.93 17.99 13.14
N GLN A 717 -15.56 16.89 13.56
CA GLN A 717 -14.96 15.54 13.63
C GLN A 717 -13.71 15.48 14.53
N GLY A 718 -13.78 16.11 15.70
CA GLY A 718 -12.67 16.09 16.68
C GLY A 718 -11.44 16.90 16.26
N THR A 719 -11.58 17.84 15.32
CA THR A 719 -10.46 18.70 14.92
C THR A 719 -10.37 19.95 15.81
N ASN A 720 -9.17 20.20 16.35
CA ASN A 720 -8.90 21.38 17.18
C ASN A 720 -8.79 22.65 16.31
N LYS A 721 -9.93 23.13 15.81
CA LYS A 721 -9.99 24.32 14.96
C LYS A 721 -11.23 25.17 15.21
N VAL A 722 -11.09 26.46 14.92
CA VAL A 722 -12.21 27.40 14.75
C VAL A 722 -12.16 28.01 13.36
N ARG A 723 -13.31 28.40 12.84
CA ARG A 723 -13.48 29.06 11.55
C ARG A 723 -14.00 30.47 11.75
N PHE A 724 -13.43 31.42 11.02
CA PHE A 724 -13.90 32.78 10.86
C PHE A 724 -14.68 32.85 9.55
N VAL A 725 -16.00 32.94 9.65
CA VAL A 725 -16.92 32.87 8.51
C VAL A 725 -17.40 34.28 8.17
N GLY A 726 -17.49 34.61 6.88
CA GLY A 726 -17.89 35.94 6.41
C GLY A 726 -16.73 36.93 6.30
N VAL A 727 -15.48 36.45 6.27
CA VAL A 727 -14.31 37.31 6.10
C VAL A 727 -14.10 37.71 4.62
N PRO A 728 -13.48 38.86 4.34
CA PRO A 728 -13.08 39.23 2.98
C PRO A 728 -12.09 38.21 2.42
N SER A 729 -12.13 37.96 1.10
CA SER A 729 -11.22 37.05 0.38
C SER A 729 -9.73 37.37 0.58
N LYS A 730 -9.42 38.62 0.87
CA LYS A 730 -8.09 39.07 1.30
C LYS A 730 -8.18 39.85 2.60
N SER A 731 -7.67 39.29 3.70
CA SER A 731 -7.74 39.92 5.02
C SER A 731 -6.64 39.44 5.97
N LYS A 732 -6.41 40.19 7.04
CA LYS A 732 -5.52 39.81 8.15
C LYS A 732 -6.34 39.66 9.42
N ILE A 733 -6.29 38.48 10.04
CA ILE A 733 -6.99 38.18 11.29
C ILE A 733 -5.95 38.10 12.40
N SER A 734 -6.07 38.96 13.41
CA SER A 734 -5.19 38.97 14.58
C SER A 734 -5.97 38.53 15.81
N ILE A 735 -5.45 37.57 16.57
CA ILE A 735 -6.13 36.96 17.73
C ILE A 735 -5.36 37.31 19.00
N PHE A 736 -6.07 37.77 20.03
CA PHE A 736 -5.49 38.28 21.26
C PHE A 736 -6.08 37.62 22.51
N THR A 737 -5.31 37.56 23.58
CA THR A 737 -5.80 37.25 24.94
C THR A 737 -6.55 38.45 25.52
N VAL A 738 -7.22 38.25 26.66
CA VAL A 738 -7.84 39.34 27.46
C VAL A 738 -6.80 40.40 27.89
N SER A 739 -5.55 40.00 28.10
CA SER A 739 -4.44 40.91 28.45
C SER A 739 -3.91 41.70 27.25
N GLY A 740 -4.38 41.43 26.04
CA GLY A 740 -3.93 42.07 24.80
C GLY A 740 -2.71 41.42 24.15
N ASP A 741 -2.28 40.24 24.63
CA ASP A 741 -1.16 39.52 24.03
C ASP A 741 -1.58 38.92 22.68
N LEU A 742 -0.77 39.13 21.65
CA LEU A 742 -1.02 38.57 20.32
C LEU A 742 -0.72 37.07 20.30
N VAL A 743 -1.76 36.27 20.17
CA VAL A 743 -1.72 34.80 20.20
C VAL A 743 -1.46 34.23 18.81
N ALA A 744 -2.15 34.72 17.78
CA ALA A 744 -2.03 34.21 16.42
C ALA A 744 -2.33 35.29 15.38
N VAL A 745 -1.77 35.14 14.19
CA VAL A 745 -2.07 35.94 13.00
C VAL A 745 -2.37 34.99 11.85
N ILE A 746 -3.50 35.20 11.19
CA ILE A 746 -3.91 34.48 9.99
C ILE A 746 -3.88 35.48 8.85
N ASN A 747 -3.06 35.22 7.84
CA ASN A 747 -3.07 35.97 6.59
C ASN A 747 -3.97 35.20 5.63
N HIS A 748 -5.16 35.73 5.38
CA HIS A 748 -6.13 35.17 4.45
C HIS A 748 -5.95 35.82 3.08
N ASP A 749 -5.66 35.01 2.07
CA ASP A 749 -5.44 35.43 0.69
C ASP A 749 -5.94 34.33 -0.25
N ASP A 750 -7.24 34.09 -0.21
CA ASP A 750 -7.91 33.09 -1.03
C ASP A 750 -9.11 33.75 -1.74
N PRO A 751 -9.03 33.95 -3.06
CA PRO A 751 -10.08 34.61 -3.83
C PRO A 751 -11.39 33.81 -3.85
N SER A 752 -11.35 32.50 -3.58
CA SER A 752 -12.51 31.60 -3.59
C SER A 752 -13.20 31.50 -2.22
N ALA A 753 -12.51 31.84 -1.13
CA ALA A 753 -12.99 31.58 0.23
C ALA A 753 -13.40 32.86 0.99
N GLY A 754 -14.66 32.88 1.43
CA GLY A 754 -15.23 33.85 2.37
C GLY A 754 -15.05 33.43 3.83
N GLU A 755 -14.09 32.53 4.10
CA GLU A 755 -13.80 32.00 5.42
C GLU A 755 -12.30 31.76 5.63
N ALA A 756 -11.86 31.77 6.89
CA ALA A 756 -10.50 31.40 7.28
C ALA A 756 -10.51 30.48 8.50
N ARG A 757 -9.49 29.64 8.68
CA ARG A 757 -9.40 28.68 9.80
C ARG A 757 -8.20 28.94 10.71
N TRP A 758 -8.37 28.68 12.01
CA TRP A 758 -7.30 28.65 12.99
C TRP A 758 -7.24 27.30 13.70
N MET A 759 -6.08 26.64 13.69
CA MET A 759 -5.85 25.33 14.32
C MET A 759 -5.52 25.43 15.82
N LEU A 760 -5.90 26.53 16.47
CA LEU A 760 -5.66 26.80 17.89
C LEU A 760 -4.17 26.76 18.30
N LYS A 761 -3.24 26.88 17.36
CA LYS A 761 -1.80 26.98 17.63
C LYS A 761 -1.42 28.44 17.91
N ASP A 762 -0.53 28.63 18.87
CA ASP A 762 0.07 29.94 19.08
C ASP A 762 0.99 30.34 17.91
N ARG A 763 1.34 31.61 17.83
CA ARG A 763 2.21 32.20 16.80
C ARG A 763 3.64 31.67 16.80
N PHE A 764 4.07 31.02 17.88
CA PHE A 764 5.42 30.46 18.02
C PHE A 764 5.45 28.97 17.67
N LEU A 765 4.28 28.36 17.43
CA LEU A 765 4.08 26.93 17.19
C LEU A 765 4.60 26.05 18.34
N THR A 766 4.77 26.62 19.53
CA THR A 766 5.30 25.94 20.73
C THR A 766 4.21 25.55 21.72
N GLY A 767 3.02 26.12 21.58
CA GLY A 767 1.87 25.90 22.44
C GLY A 767 0.54 25.94 21.70
N GLU A 768 -0.50 25.61 22.43
CA GLU A 768 -1.89 25.64 21.95
C GLU A 768 -2.71 26.63 22.79
N ALA A 769 -3.77 27.18 22.22
CA ALA A 769 -4.69 28.06 22.91
C ALA A 769 -5.35 27.33 24.11
N THR A 770 -5.37 27.99 25.27
CA THR A 770 -5.91 27.47 26.53
C THR A 770 -7.37 27.87 26.72
N SER A 771 -8.04 27.35 27.75
CA SER A 771 -9.41 27.76 28.10
C SER A 771 -9.44 29.24 28.48
N ALA A 772 -10.03 30.09 27.64
CA ALA A 772 -10.13 31.53 27.85
C ALA A 772 -11.12 32.20 26.86
N VAL A 773 -11.42 33.46 27.13
CA VAL A 773 -12.01 34.37 26.15
C VAL A 773 -10.89 34.96 25.29
N TYR A 774 -11.06 34.90 23.98
CA TYR A 774 -10.16 35.49 23.00
C TYR A 774 -10.87 36.61 22.24
N PHE A 775 -10.09 37.59 21.80
CA PHE A 775 -10.55 38.68 20.94
C PHE A 775 -9.92 38.55 19.57
N TYR A 776 -10.65 38.91 18.52
CA TYR A 776 -10.11 38.96 17.17
C TYR A 776 -10.28 40.34 16.56
N VAL A 777 -9.38 40.68 15.65
CA VAL A 777 -9.49 41.84 14.75
C VAL A 777 -9.26 41.36 13.33
N VAL A 778 -10.26 41.52 12.47
CA VAL A 778 -10.16 41.29 11.02
C VAL A 778 -9.94 42.63 10.35
N GLU A 779 -8.79 42.79 9.71
CA GLU A 779 -8.45 43.92 8.85
C GLU A 779 -8.61 43.51 7.39
N SER A 780 -9.50 44.18 6.65
CA SER A 780 -9.69 43.89 5.23
C SER A 780 -8.55 44.44 4.39
N LEU A 781 -8.06 43.61 3.47
CA LEU A 781 -7.10 43.96 2.43
C LEU A 781 -7.74 43.91 1.03
N ALA A 782 -8.98 43.44 0.94
CA ALA A 782 -9.80 43.43 -0.27
C ALA A 782 -10.06 44.86 -0.76
N PRO A 783 -10.08 45.13 -2.08
CA PRO A 783 -10.25 46.47 -2.63
C PRO A 783 -11.47 47.25 -2.10
N GLU A 784 -12.59 46.56 -1.88
CA GLU A 784 -13.91 47.12 -1.56
C GLU A 784 -14.01 47.66 -0.13
N SER A 785 -13.17 47.15 0.79
CA SER A 785 -13.20 47.52 2.20
C SER A 785 -11.81 47.73 2.80
N ARG A 786 -10.80 47.96 1.96
CA ARG A 786 -9.39 48.04 2.36
C ARG A 786 -9.17 48.97 3.56
N GLY A 787 -8.52 48.43 4.59
CA GLY A 787 -8.19 49.14 5.83
C GLY A 787 -9.33 49.21 6.85
N LYS A 788 -10.56 48.82 6.50
CA LYS A 788 -11.64 48.66 7.49
C LYS A 788 -11.32 47.51 8.43
N LYS A 789 -11.72 47.66 9.69
CA LYS A 789 -11.49 46.69 10.77
C LYS A 789 -12.80 46.33 11.45
N VAL A 790 -12.98 45.04 11.70
CA VAL A 790 -14.07 44.49 12.50
C VAL A 790 -13.44 43.67 13.62
N SER A 791 -14.00 43.75 14.82
CA SER A 791 -13.51 43.02 15.98
C SER A 791 -14.65 42.31 16.69
N GLY A 792 -14.34 41.19 17.34
CA GLY A 792 -15.28 40.45 18.18
C GLY A 792 -14.54 39.57 19.18
N SER A 793 -15.30 38.71 19.86
CA SER A 793 -14.77 37.76 20.83
C SER A 793 -15.34 36.36 20.63
N PHE A 794 -14.62 35.37 21.14
CA PHE A 794 -15.04 33.97 21.16
C PHE A 794 -14.42 33.25 22.35
N VAL A 795 -14.98 32.10 22.70
CA VAL A 795 -14.57 31.32 23.87
C VAL A 795 -13.96 30.00 23.42
N ILE A 796 -12.85 29.63 24.05
CA ILE A 796 -12.26 28.29 24.00
C ILE A 796 -12.44 27.67 25.39
N ASN A 797 -12.99 26.47 25.42
CA ASN A 797 -13.10 25.61 26.59
C ASN A 797 -12.35 24.30 26.29
N ARG A 798 -11.18 24.12 26.91
CA ARG A 798 -10.41 22.88 26.85
C ARG A 798 -10.70 21.97 28.03
#